data_AF-A0A7J5A5G3-F1
#
_entry.id   AF-A0A7J5A5G3-F1
#
_cell.length_a   1.000
_cell.length_b   1.000
_cell.length_c   1.000
_cell.angle_alpha   90.00
_cell.angle_beta   90.00
_cell.angle_gamma   90.00
#
_symmetry.space_group_name_H-M   'P 1'
#
loop_
_entity.id
_entity.type
_entity.pdbx_description
1 polymer ?
#
loop_
_entity_poly.entity_id
_entity_poly.type
_entity_poly.pdbx_seq_one_letter_code
_entity_poly.pdbx_strand_id
1 'polypeptide(L)'
;MLAGSLLLAATAVAPAVAAPSAAAPTPPAASTSVYRSMPTDPTAVVLGSARFPVHGDGVGDDTASVQAAIDEASRRGGENWLGNIVGGARNVTVGDGGGVVFVPEGRYRLSRQVDLHASVRLIGFGAARPEFVLGESTPGFQDGNQSFLFAALRRPFQPGAARSFGNNDTFGTGLVNLDIRIEPGNPAAVAVRFSGAQMFVLQDLDIHVGTGYAGIDHNANLIQRVNVYGGTVGLLAFAASPGWQTTLLDTTFTGQREAAVKLHTDSKLSLIRNRFADSPAGIVATPNQTQRLYVQDSVFENISGAAITLNDSESVAGGGEPELIRAQNQLNVVDTGVTGTGALLTTVPSGRTWVGPGPSYLVRDATLGLRVDDALGDTERRTDGVLVSATPAAPPSFARLLRTDAPLPPATGGWVNVVEYAAARGVTVGSGTSDDHAIFQRALDEHDTVYVPMGQYLIGNTLRLRPQNNLIGLHPRQTWLKLPERAAGFTDPQRPKAMVQTPLGGRNQVTGLGLDSAQQTAGSVHVHWRSGERSYLADIATQFVKWHPEQTAPGDPGAGDPGYQYRGRHRYSFWVQGGGGTFANIWSVAGWADNGFLVEDTSVRGRMYEVSVEHHEHREVVLRRVRNWQLHALQTEDHIYGWRSQAVELDDVHDVLFGNTVFFRVATVQGPYPYAVGLRDSSGIVIRGTRGYRPDNVANTRWGATVADVATGRTVPEIEVAYLGVGVTGRKADPAGAHVALDTPEIRVLPGRAGSAVLLVRNDGPGPLTALTVGVDAPPGWQVRARPETTRLPAGATTPVAVSVQVPADAVADGTVRLTVAFTRANHRQEITQTLRVGVAGENLARGTAVQASSVLSGNVAAHAVDGDRTGARWISGSADPAPALTLDLGGPVELQRLDLYSGVAGSESLRVRAFRVEALVDGAWTTIGSAGANTANPARVDLAGAPTGIRQVRLVFTEPSPTDGLARVFEVEIHGLR
;
A
#
# COMPACT_ATOMS: atom_id res chain seq x y z
N MET A 1 55.91 -62.69 35.61
CA MET A 1 55.18 -61.68 36.39
C MET A 1 55.65 -60.32 35.87
N LEU A 2 54.85 -59.39 35.35
CA LEU A 2 53.43 -59.08 35.41
C LEU A 2 52.97 -58.57 34.04
N ALA A 3 51.71 -58.84 33.69
CA ALA A 3 51.00 -58.27 32.54
C ALA A 3 50.51 -56.85 32.84
N GLY A 4 50.37 -55.99 31.82
CA GLY A 4 49.78 -54.66 31.96
C GLY A 4 49.15 -54.18 30.63
N SER A 5 47.83 -54.18 30.61
CA SER A 5 46.95 -53.84 29.48
C SER A 5 46.89 -52.34 29.20
N LEU A 6 46.84 -51.96 27.91
CA LEU A 6 46.46 -50.63 27.44
C LEU A 6 44.94 -50.41 27.57
N LEU A 7 44.54 -49.28 28.15
CA LEU A 7 43.17 -48.78 28.22
C LEU A 7 43.07 -47.46 27.44
N LEU A 8 42.09 -47.36 26.54
CA LEU A 8 41.72 -46.14 25.81
C LEU A 8 41.19 -45.08 26.78
N ALA A 9 41.74 -43.87 26.72
CA ALA A 9 41.15 -42.68 27.32
C ALA A 9 40.50 -41.80 26.24
N ALA A 10 39.20 -41.56 26.38
CA ALA A 10 38.43 -40.66 25.55
C ALA A 10 38.90 -39.20 25.72
N THR A 11 39.26 -38.55 24.62
CA THR A 11 39.50 -37.09 24.60
C THR A 11 38.16 -36.36 24.62
N ALA A 12 37.87 -35.70 25.74
CA ALA A 12 36.72 -34.84 25.90
C ALA A 12 36.76 -33.68 24.90
N VAL A 13 35.69 -33.52 24.12
CA VAL A 13 35.43 -32.36 23.26
C VAL A 13 35.12 -31.17 24.16
N ALA A 14 35.94 -30.12 24.08
CA ALA A 14 35.66 -28.86 24.74
C ALA A 14 34.36 -28.24 24.16
N PRO A 15 33.43 -27.74 24.99
CA PRO A 15 32.22 -27.12 24.50
C PRO A 15 32.58 -25.83 23.73
N ALA A 16 31.97 -25.66 22.56
CA ALA A 16 32.07 -24.43 21.79
C ALA A 16 31.62 -23.24 22.65
N VAL A 17 32.49 -22.24 22.79
CA VAL A 17 32.16 -20.97 23.42
C VAL A 17 31.10 -20.30 22.55
N ALA A 18 29.86 -20.27 23.05
CA ALA A 18 28.77 -19.56 22.40
C ALA A 18 29.15 -18.08 22.26
N ALA A 19 29.06 -17.56 21.04
CA ALA A 19 29.19 -16.13 20.78
C ALA A 19 28.12 -15.37 21.61
N PRO A 20 28.46 -14.22 22.22
CA PRO A 20 27.48 -13.44 22.97
C PRO A 20 26.32 -13.08 22.03
N SER A 21 25.08 -13.42 22.42
CA SER A 21 23.90 -12.98 21.68
C SER A 21 23.95 -11.45 21.64
N ALA A 22 23.94 -10.87 20.44
CA ALA A 22 23.75 -9.44 20.29
C ALA A 22 22.48 -9.06 21.05
N ALA A 23 22.61 -8.23 22.09
CA ALA A 23 21.47 -7.78 22.87
C ALA A 23 20.45 -7.17 21.91
N ALA A 24 19.21 -7.68 21.95
CA ALA A 24 18.11 -7.12 21.19
C ALA A 24 17.99 -5.62 21.52
N PRO A 25 17.75 -4.75 20.53
CA PRO A 25 17.44 -3.36 20.79
C PRO A 25 16.25 -3.29 21.75
N THR A 26 16.37 -2.47 22.77
CA THR A 26 15.33 -2.25 23.79
C THR A 26 14.03 -1.86 23.10
N PRO A 27 12.85 -2.40 23.49
CA PRO A 27 11.58 -1.91 22.97
C PRO A 27 11.52 -0.38 23.11
N PRO A 28 10.98 0.35 22.12
CA PRO A 28 10.84 1.78 22.23
C PRO A 28 10.09 2.11 23.53
N ALA A 29 10.58 3.09 24.28
CA ALA A 29 9.87 3.58 25.44
C ALA A 29 8.44 3.98 25.00
N ALA A 30 7.43 3.66 25.83
CA ALA A 30 6.05 4.08 25.58
C ALA A 30 6.02 5.56 25.19
N SER A 31 5.34 5.87 24.11
CA SER A 31 5.44 7.22 23.54
C SER A 31 4.71 8.21 24.45
N THR A 32 5.36 9.34 24.77
CA THR A 32 4.82 10.27 25.78
C THR A 32 3.66 11.09 25.23
N SER A 33 2.73 11.48 26.11
CA SER A 33 1.68 12.44 25.78
C SER A 33 2.28 13.76 25.30
N VAL A 34 1.82 14.20 24.13
CA VAL A 34 2.26 15.41 23.45
C VAL A 34 1.50 16.63 23.96
N TYR A 35 0.20 16.48 24.26
CA TYR A 35 -0.63 17.49 24.89
C TYR A 35 -0.77 17.20 26.39
N ARG A 36 0.00 17.89 27.23
CA ARG A 36 0.01 17.62 28.68
C ARG A 36 -1.12 18.28 29.46
N SER A 37 -1.76 19.28 28.86
CA SER A 37 -2.89 20.02 29.41
C SER A 37 -3.90 20.29 28.31
N MET A 38 -5.18 20.34 28.67
CA MET A 38 -6.23 20.72 27.72
C MET A 38 -6.10 22.20 27.36
N PRO A 39 -5.93 22.57 26.08
CA PRO A 39 -6.10 23.95 25.68
C PRO A 39 -7.59 24.32 25.72
N THR A 40 -7.93 25.54 26.14
CA THR A 40 -9.33 25.98 26.20
C THR A 40 -9.92 26.12 24.79
N ASP A 41 -10.94 25.37 24.45
CA ASP A 41 -11.73 25.60 23.24
C ASP A 41 -13.22 25.65 23.60
N PRO A 42 -13.87 26.83 23.53
CA PRO A 42 -15.26 26.99 23.96
C PRO A 42 -16.27 26.13 23.17
N THR A 43 -15.92 25.73 21.95
CA THR A 43 -16.84 25.03 21.05
C THR A 43 -16.59 23.51 21.02
N ALA A 44 -15.42 23.06 21.49
CA ALA A 44 -15.10 21.66 21.64
C ALA A 44 -16.03 20.93 22.62
N VAL A 45 -16.14 19.62 22.43
CA VAL A 45 -16.78 18.71 23.38
C VAL A 45 -15.71 18.15 24.30
N VAL A 46 -16.01 18.07 25.60
CA VAL A 46 -15.08 17.50 26.59
C VAL A 46 -15.70 16.23 27.16
N LEU A 47 -15.01 15.10 26.97
CA LEU A 47 -15.39 13.82 27.55
C LEU A 47 -15.19 13.86 29.07
N GLY A 48 -16.10 13.27 29.85
CA GLY A 48 -16.11 13.33 31.30
C GLY A 48 -16.71 14.61 31.89
N SER A 49 -17.18 15.54 31.06
CA SER A 49 -18.02 16.64 31.51
C SER A 49 -19.38 16.14 32.01
N ALA A 50 -20.13 16.98 32.74
CA ALA A 50 -21.45 16.62 33.26
C ALA A 50 -22.45 16.13 32.18
N ARG A 51 -22.27 16.55 30.92
CA ARG A 51 -23.11 16.13 29.79
C ARG A 51 -22.65 14.82 29.14
N PHE A 52 -21.38 14.46 29.29
CA PHE A 52 -20.77 13.26 28.73
C PHE A 52 -20.03 12.48 29.83
N PRO A 53 -20.74 12.04 30.89
CA PRO A 53 -20.11 11.37 32.01
C PRO A 53 -19.47 10.06 31.57
N VAL A 54 -18.28 9.78 32.07
CA VAL A 54 -17.52 8.57 31.82
C VAL A 54 -16.99 8.01 33.13
N HIS A 55 -16.76 6.72 33.16
CA HIS A 55 -16.05 6.03 34.21
C HIS A 55 -14.55 6.35 34.14
N GLY A 56 -13.93 6.17 32.96
CA GLY A 56 -12.50 6.44 32.76
C GLY A 56 -11.58 5.55 33.61
N ASP A 57 -12.10 4.44 34.16
CA ASP A 57 -11.41 3.52 35.07
C ASP A 57 -10.95 2.21 34.39
N GLY A 58 -11.32 2.00 33.12
CA GLY A 58 -11.05 0.79 32.35
C GLY A 58 -11.96 -0.40 32.68
N VAL A 59 -12.99 -0.19 33.51
CA VAL A 59 -13.91 -1.23 33.99
C VAL A 59 -15.35 -0.94 33.54
N GLY A 60 -15.85 0.28 33.79
CA GLY A 60 -17.18 0.70 33.35
C GLY A 60 -17.25 0.92 31.84
N ASP A 61 -18.39 0.61 31.23
CA ASP A 61 -18.58 0.77 29.78
C ASP A 61 -18.83 2.24 29.42
N ASP A 62 -17.86 2.86 28.75
CA ASP A 62 -17.89 4.26 28.34
C ASP A 62 -18.40 4.47 26.91
N THR A 63 -18.76 3.39 26.19
CA THR A 63 -19.03 3.45 24.75
C THR A 63 -20.13 4.43 24.39
N ALA A 64 -21.23 4.44 25.16
CA ALA A 64 -22.36 5.32 24.89
C ALA A 64 -22.00 6.81 25.05
N SER A 65 -21.23 7.13 26.09
CA SER A 65 -20.80 8.51 26.37
C SER A 65 -19.77 8.99 25.36
N VAL A 66 -18.82 8.13 24.96
CA VAL A 66 -17.86 8.41 23.89
C VAL A 66 -18.59 8.67 22.58
N GLN A 67 -19.53 7.81 22.18
CA GLN A 67 -20.32 8.03 20.97
C GLN A 67 -21.11 9.33 21.04
N ALA A 68 -21.80 9.60 22.16
CA ALA A 68 -22.58 10.83 22.31
C ALA A 68 -21.72 12.11 22.23
N ALA A 69 -20.47 12.06 22.72
CA ALA A 69 -19.54 13.17 22.59
C ALA A 69 -19.13 13.43 21.13
N ILE A 70 -18.92 12.35 20.36
CA ILE A 70 -18.59 12.41 18.93
C ILE A 70 -19.80 12.90 18.11
N ASP A 71 -20.99 12.38 18.39
CA ASP A 71 -22.24 12.79 17.78
C ASP A 71 -22.51 14.29 18.03
N GLU A 72 -22.30 14.75 19.26
CA GLU A 72 -22.43 16.18 19.60
C GLU A 72 -21.38 17.04 18.89
N ALA A 73 -20.12 16.61 18.82
CA ALA A 73 -19.08 17.35 18.11
C ALA A 73 -19.48 17.50 16.63
N SER A 74 -19.87 16.40 15.97
CA SER A 74 -20.34 16.44 14.59
C SER A 74 -21.58 17.33 14.41
N ARG A 75 -22.56 17.27 15.32
CA ARG A 75 -23.75 18.14 15.31
C ARG A 75 -23.36 19.62 15.38
N ARG A 76 -22.47 20.00 16.30
CA ARG A 76 -22.00 21.40 16.45
C ARG A 76 -21.28 21.89 15.19
N GLY A 77 -20.45 21.06 14.58
CA GLY A 77 -19.81 21.41 13.29
C GLY A 77 -20.80 21.54 12.14
N GLY A 78 -21.88 20.77 12.16
CA GLY A 78 -22.97 20.91 11.20
C GLY A 78 -23.65 22.27 11.32
N GLU A 79 -23.81 22.76 12.55
CA GLU A 79 -24.47 24.03 12.87
C GLU A 79 -23.59 25.26 12.64
N ASN A 80 -22.26 25.14 12.80
CA ASN A 80 -21.34 26.26 12.64
C ASN A 80 -20.91 26.53 11.18
N TRP A 81 -21.22 25.61 10.26
CA TRP A 81 -20.89 25.68 8.83
C TRP A 81 -19.41 25.75 8.45
N LEU A 82 -18.50 25.64 9.42
CA LEU A 82 -17.07 25.76 9.18
C LEU A 82 -16.55 24.57 8.38
N GLY A 83 -15.74 24.89 7.37
CA GLY A 83 -15.11 23.91 6.50
C GLY A 83 -16.07 23.14 5.61
N ASN A 84 -17.33 23.56 5.43
CA ASN A 84 -18.28 22.93 4.50
C ASN A 84 -17.81 23.09 3.05
N ILE A 85 -17.65 21.97 2.33
CA ILE A 85 -17.16 21.95 0.94
C ILE A 85 -18.28 21.64 -0.07
N VAL A 86 -19.42 21.11 0.39
CA VAL A 86 -20.48 20.60 -0.50
C VAL A 86 -21.68 21.53 -0.56
N GLY A 87 -21.86 22.46 0.39
CA GLY A 87 -22.90 23.50 0.33
C GLY A 87 -24.34 22.97 0.25
N GLY A 88 -24.57 21.69 0.57
CA GLY A 88 -25.86 21.02 0.37
C GLY A 88 -26.08 20.40 -1.01
N ALA A 89 -25.11 20.48 -1.93
CA ALA A 89 -25.19 19.89 -3.27
C ALA A 89 -25.30 18.35 -3.23
N ARG A 90 -25.89 17.75 -4.28
CA ARG A 90 -26.10 16.30 -4.43
C ARG A 90 -26.98 15.67 -3.33
N ASN A 91 -27.95 16.41 -2.81
CA ASN A 91 -28.83 15.99 -1.69
C ASN A 91 -28.06 15.62 -0.41
N VAL A 92 -26.84 16.14 -0.25
CA VAL A 92 -26.08 16.00 1.00
C VAL A 92 -26.65 17.02 1.97
N THR A 93 -26.96 16.63 3.20
CA THR A 93 -27.36 17.61 4.20
C THR A 93 -26.23 18.60 4.43
N VAL A 94 -26.63 19.85 4.52
CA VAL A 94 -25.80 20.99 4.90
C VAL A 94 -24.82 20.65 6.03
N GLY A 95 -23.55 21.04 5.84
CA GLY A 95 -22.45 20.91 6.78
C GLY A 95 -21.74 19.56 6.69
N ASP A 96 -20.49 19.52 6.19
CA ASP A 96 -19.56 18.39 6.43
C ASP A 96 -19.07 18.40 7.91
N GLY A 97 -20.01 18.60 8.83
CA GLY A 97 -19.88 19.06 10.20
C GLY A 97 -18.90 18.27 11.02
N GLY A 98 -17.80 18.94 11.36
CA GLY A 98 -16.70 18.40 12.14
C GLY A 98 -16.68 18.86 13.58
N GLY A 99 -15.54 18.71 14.23
CA GLY A 99 -15.35 19.23 15.58
C GLY A 99 -14.23 18.52 16.30
N VAL A 100 -13.97 18.99 17.52
CA VAL A 100 -12.98 18.40 18.41
C VAL A 100 -13.68 17.83 19.63
N VAL A 101 -13.33 16.59 19.97
CA VAL A 101 -13.59 15.97 21.27
C VAL A 101 -12.28 15.90 22.03
N PHE A 102 -12.17 16.64 23.13
CA PHE A 102 -11.06 16.51 24.06
C PHE A 102 -11.28 15.33 25.00
N VAL A 103 -10.27 14.49 25.12
CA VAL A 103 -10.29 13.26 25.91
C VAL A 103 -9.24 13.39 27.04
N PRO A 104 -9.65 13.55 28.31
CA PRO A 104 -8.70 13.61 29.41
C PRO A 104 -8.02 12.26 29.63
N GLU A 105 -6.83 12.28 30.21
CA GLU A 105 -6.15 11.09 30.73
C GLU A 105 -7.14 10.21 31.53
N GLY A 106 -7.14 8.93 31.20
CA GLY A 106 -8.09 7.96 31.71
C GLY A 106 -8.06 6.70 30.87
N ARG A 107 -8.75 5.66 31.34
CA ARG A 107 -8.85 4.38 30.65
C ARG A 107 -10.32 4.11 30.33
N TYR A 108 -10.68 4.08 29.06
CA TYR A 108 -12.08 4.08 28.62
C TYR A 108 -12.43 2.71 28.04
N ARG A 109 -13.21 1.90 28.77
CA ARG A 109 -13.60 0.59 28.28
C ARG A 109 -14.73 0.74 27.28
N LEU A 110 -14.55 0.11 26.11
CA LEU A 110 -15.50 0.07 25.01
C LEU A 110 -16.03 -1.37 24.85
N SER A 111 -17.32 -1.51 24.60
CA SER A 111 -18.03 -2.78 24.42
C SER A 111 -18.57 -2.99 23.00
N ARG A 112 -18.49 -1.97 22.15
CA ARG A 112 -18.94 -1.99 20.75
C ARG A 112 -18.20 -0.93 19.92
N GLN A 113 -18.38 -1.00 18.61
CA GLN A 113 -17.83 0.00 17.68
C GLN A 113 -18.23 1.44 18.06
N VAL A 114 -17.27 2.34 17.95
CA VAL A 114 -17.40 3.79 18.01
C VAL A 114 -17.28 4.36 16.59
N ASP A 115 -18.31 5.07 16.16
CA ASP A 115 -18.39 5.69 14.85
C ASP A 115 -17.71 7.07 14.87
N LEU A 116 -16.67 7.25 14.06
CA LEU A 116 -15.97 8.52 13.85
C LEU A 116 -16.59 9.24 12.66
N HIS A 117 -17.43 10.24 12.93
CA HIS A 117 -18.08 11.03 11.87
C HIS A 117 -17.08 11.86 11.06
N ALA A 118 -17.50 12.21 9.85
CA ALA A 118 -16.73 13.06 8.95
C ALA A 118 -16.26 14.34 9.67
N SER A 119 -15.00 14.72 9.50
CA SER A 119 -14.39 15.91 10.10
C SER A 119 -14.38 15.96 11.64
N VAL A 120 -14.63 14.86 12.38
CA VAL A 120 -14.47 14.86 13.85
C VAL A 120 -13.07 14.37 14.24
N ARG A 121 -12.41 15.08 15.16
CA ARG A 121 -11.14 14.67 15.75
C ARG A 121 -11.28 14.40 17.25
N LEU A 122 -10.77 13.26 17.70
CA LEU A 122 -10.54 13.00 19.12
C LEU A 122 -9.11 13.38 19.46
N ILE A 123 -8.92 14.22 20.47
CA ILE A 123 -7.61 14.71 20.88
C ILE A 123 -7.43 14.44 22.37
N GLY A 124 -6.51 13.51 22.68
CA GLY A 124 -6.18 13.17 24.06
C GLY A 124 -5.27 14.20 24.71
N PHE A 125 -5.40 14.36 26.03
CA PHE A 125 -4.50 15.21 26.82
C PHE A 125 -4.29 14.69 28.24
N GLY A 126 -3.15 15.03 28.83
CA GLY A 126 -2.78 14.67 30.21
C GLY A 126 -1.32 14.28 30.34
N ALA A 127 -0.90 13.91 31.56
CA ALA A 127 0.47 13.48 31.81
C ALA A 127 0.77 12.18 31.05
N ALA A 128 -0.20 11.27 31.05
CA ALA A 128 -0.29 10.14 30.13
C ALA A 128 -1.36 10.40 29.05
N ARG A 129 -1.28 9.66 27.95
CA ARG A 129 -2.36 9.66 26.95
C ARG A 129 -3.56 8.88 27.49
N PRO A 130 -4.79 9.28 27.13
CA PRO A 130 -5.95 8.42 27.37
C PRO A 130 -5.84 7.12 26.57
N GLU A 131 -6.28 6.00 27.17
CA GLU A 131 -6.29 4.68 26.53
C GLU A 131 -7.74 4.20 26.35
N PHE A 132 -8.12 3.87 25.12
CA PHE A 132 -9.39 3.19 24.82
C PHE A 132 -9.18 1.67 24.78
N VAL A 133 -9.98 0.93 25.53
CA VAL A 133 -9.78 -0.50 25.75
C VAL A 133 -11.01 -1.29 25.29
N LEU A 134 -10.85 -2.16 24.30
CA LEU A 134 -11.83 -3.20 24.04
C LEU A 134 -11.63 -4.30 25.09
N GLY A 135 -12.63 -4.50 25.95
CA GLY A 135 -12.55 -5.44 27.07
C GLY A 135 -12.36 -6.89 26.62
N GLU A 136 -11.95 -7.76 27.55
CA GLU A 136 -11.75 -9.19 27.26
C GLU A 136 -13.02 -9.85 26.69
N SER A 137 -12.84 -10.69 25.68
CA SER A 137 -13.91 -11.52 25.08
C SER A 137 -15.21 -10.73 24.81
N THR A 138 -15.09 -9.53 24.24
CA THR A 138 -16.21 -8.62 24.04
C THR A 138 -17.14 -9.16 22.95
N PRO A 139 -18.45 -9.29 23.23
CA PRO A 139 -19.43 -9.74 22.23
C PRO A 139 -19.36 -8.98 20.91
N GLY A 140 -19.31 -9.71 19.80
CA GLY A 140 -19.18 -9.15 18.44
C GLY A 140 -17.75 -9.00 17.92
N PHE A 141 -16.73 -9.22 18.77
CA PHE A 141 -15.31 -9.20 18.38
C PHE A 141 -14.61 -10.56 18.53
N GLN A 142 -15.32 -11.57 19.01
CA GLN A 142 -14.79 -12.90 19.29
C GLN A 142 -14.64 -13.76 18.04
N ASP A 143 -15.63 -13.72 17.14
CA ASP A 143 -15.71 -14.61 15.98
C ASP A 143 -16.37 -13.89 14.79
N GLY A 144 -16.18 -14.41 13.58
CA GLY A 144 -16.80 -13.91 12.36
C GLY A 144 -15.92 -12.97 11.52
N ASN A 145 -16.56 -12.10 10.74
CA ASN A 145 -15.86 -11.08 9.95
C ASN A 145 -15.16 -10.05 10.85
N GLN A 146 -14.21 -9.31 10.27
CA GLN A 146 -13.50 -8.24 10.97
C GLN A 146 -14.48 -7.21 11.57
N SER A 147 -14.32 -6.93 12.87
CA SER A 147 -15.13 -5.96 13.62
C SER A 147 -14.26 -4.79 14.05
N PHE A 148 -14.72 -3.56 13.82
CA PHE A 148 -13.92 -2.36 14.05
C PHE A 148 -14.24 -1.74 15.42
N LEU A 149 -13.21 -1.40 16.20
CA LEU A 149 -13.40 -0.66 17.45
C LEU A 149 -13.69 0.81 17.16
N PHE A 150 -12.90 1.45 16.29
CA PHE A 150 -13.19 2.75 15.73
C PHE A 150 -13.41 2.65 14.23
N ALA A 151 -14.46 3.30 13.71
CA ALA A 151 -14.73 3.31 12.28
C ALA A 151 -15.01 4.70 11.72
N ALA A 152 -14.20 5.12 10.75
CA ALA A 152 -14.44 6.35 10.01
C ALA A 152 -15.67 6.24 9.10
N LEU A 153 -16.64 7.11 9.33
CA LEU A 153 -17.88 7.18 8.55
C LEU A 153 -17.85 8.34 7.57
N ARG A 154 -18.52 8.12 6.43
CA ARG A 154 -18.58 9.07 5.31
C ARG A 154 -19.28 10.38 5.64
N ARG A 155 -20.24 10.36 6.58
CA ARG A 155 -21.17 11.47 6.79
C ARG A 155 -21.14 11.99 8.23
N PRO A 156 -21.48 13.27 8.43
CA PRO A 156 -21.78 13.83 9.74
C PRO A 156 -22.88 13.03 10.44
N PHE A 157 -22.96 13.19 11.76
CA PHE A 157 -23.99 12.53 12.55
C PHE A 157 -25.39 12.99 12.13
N GLN A 158 -26.25 12.01 11.83
CA GLN A 158 -27.68 12.21 11.65
C GLN A 158 -28.45 11.06 12.31
N PRO A 159 -29.39 11.36 13.23
CA PRO A 159 -30.19 10.34 13.88
C PRO A 159 -30.90 9.44 12.86
N GLY A 160 -30.69 8.12 12.96
CA GLY A 160 -31.34 7.12 12.12
C GLY A 160 -30.81 7.00 10.68
N ALA A 161 -29.77 7.76 10.30
CA ALA A 161 -29.20 7.67 8.95
C ALA A 161 -28.39 6.37 8.74
N ALA A 162 -28.38 5.90 7.49
CA ALA A 162 -27.60 4.73 7.11
C ALA A 162 -26.09 4.99 7.21
N ARG A 163 -25.36 4.01 7.75
CA ARG A 163 -23.91 4.10 7.94
C ARG A 163 -23.19 3.64 6.68
N SER A 164 -22.14 4.36 6.30
CA SER A 164 -21.20 3.96 5.25
C SER A 164 -19.81 4.45 5.62
N PHE A 165 -18.79 3.66 5.28
CA PHE A 165 -17.40 4.01 5.54
C PHE A 165 -16.95 5.20 4.68
N GLY A 166 -16.01 5.97 5.22
CA GLY A 166 -15.42 7.11 4.52
C GLY A 166 -14.81 6.73 3.17
N ASN A 167 -14.84 7.67 2.23
CA ASN A 167 -14.30 7.52 0.88
C ASN A 167 -13.72 8.86 0.37
N ASN A 168 -13.56 9.01 -0.94
CA ASN A 168 -12.95 10.18 -1.60
C ASN A 168 -13.69 11.52 -1.38
N ASP A 169 -14.86 11.54 -0.74
CA ASP A 169 -15.58 12.76 -0.33
C ASP A 169 -15.63 12.99 1.18
N THR A 170 -14.82 12.27 1.96
CA THR A 170 -14.77 12.34 3.43
C THR A 170 -13.42 12.87 3.91
N PHE A 171 -13.38 14.07 4.50
CA PHE A 171 -12.12 14.74 4.87
C PHE A 171 -12.02 15.06 6.36
N GLY A 172 -10.79 15.18 6.88
CA GLY A 172 -10.50 15.82 8.18
C GLY A 172 -10.69 15.01 9.47
N THR A 173 -11.23 13.79 9.43
CA THR A 173 -11.41 12.95 10.63
C THR A 173 -10.08 12.47 11.18
N GLY A 174 -9.96 12.34 12.51
CA GLY A 174 -8.72 11.82 13.08
C GLY A 174 -8.74 11.41 14.54
N LEU A 175 -7.71 10.68 14.93
CA LEU A 175 -7.37 10.30 16.30
C LEU A 175 -5.99 10.85 16.61
N VAL A 176 -5.85 11.62 17.68
CA VAL A 176 -4.60 12.33 18.01
C VAL A 176 -4.27 12.21 19.50
N ASN A 177 -3.02 11.85 19.81
CA ASN A 177 -2.48 11.80 21.18
C ASN A 177 -3.30 10.92 22.14
N LEU A 178 -3.64 9.70 21.71
CA LEU A 178 -4.41 8.72 22.46
C LEU A 178 -3.94 7.30 22.10
N ASP A 179 -4.19 6.35 22.98
CA ASP A 179 -3.78 4.95 22.79
C ASP A 179 -5.00 4.03 22.68
N ILE A 180 -4.83 2.87 22.05
CA ILE A 180 -5.87 1.86 21.86
C ILE A 180 -5.35 0.49 22.29
N ARG A 181 -6.15 -0.25 23.04
CA ARG A 181 -5.85 -1.63 23.46
C ARG A 181 -6.99 -2.58 23.14
N ILE A 182 -6.65 -3.72 22.56
CA ILE A 182 -7.53 -4.88 22.38
C ILE A 182 -7.08 -5.92 23.40
N GLU A 183 -7.92 -6.19 24.40
CA GLU A 183 -7.66 -7.24 25.39
C GLU A 183 -7.90 -8.64 24.81
N PRO A 184 -7.40 -9.71 25.46
CA PRO A 184 -7.54 -11.08 24.97
C PRO A 184 -8.98 -11.54 24.69
N GLY A 185 -9.13 -12.53 23.79
CA GLY A 185 -10.43 -13.12 23.44
C GLY A 185 -11.18 -12.39 22.31
N ASN A 186 -10.54 -11.43 21.63
CA ASN A 186 -11.14 -10.65 20.55
C ASN A 186 -10.44 -10.84 19.18
N PRO A 187 -10.27 -12.07 18.65
CA PRO A 187 -9.46 -12.32 17.46
C PRO A 187 -10.05 -11.73 16.16
N ALA A 188 -11.31 -11.32 16.12
CA ALA A 188 -11.91 -10.62 14.98
C ALA A 188 -11.71 -9.09 15.04
N ALA A 189 -11.15 -8.56 16.13
CA ALA A 189 -11.05 -7.13 16.34
C ALA A 189 -9.99 -6.44 15.46
N VAL A 190 -10.40 -5.31 14.91
CA VAL A 190 -9.53 -4.33 14.25
C VAL A 190 -9.64 -3.02 15.03
N ALA A 191 -8.52 -2.42 15.42
CA ALA A 191 -8.57 -1.22 16.25
C ALA A 191 -9.16 -0.02 15.49
N VAL A 192 -8.74 0.24 14.25
CA VAL A 192 -9.23 1.39 13.47
C VAL A 192 -9.51 1.03 12.01
N ARG A 193 -10.73 1.33 11.54
CA ARG A 193 -11.07 1.42 10.10
C ARG A 193 -10.81 2.85 9.62
N PHE A 194 -9.63 3.06 9.02
CA PHE A 194 -9.10 4.37 8.60
C PHE A 194 -9.34 4.64 7.10
N SER A 195 -10.62 4.65 6.71
CA SER A 195 -11.04 4.95 5.34
C SER A 195 -11.55 6.38 5.20
N GLY A 196 -11.01 7.13 4.23
CA GLY A 196 -11.32 8.54 3.99
C GLY A 196 -10.42 9.14 2.92
N ALA A 197 -10.29 10.46 2.94
CA ALA A 197 -9.57 11.27 1.96
C ALA A 197 -8.64 12.30 2.66
N GLN A 198 -8.30 13.40 1.99
CA GLN A 198 -7.40 14.44 2.47
C GLN A 198 -7.70 14.89 3.91
N MET A 199 -6.65 15.30 4.62
CA MET A 199 -6.69 15.79 6.01
C MET A 199 -7.10 14.75 7.07
N PHE A 200 -7.31 13.49 6.68
CA PHE A 200 -7.44 12.39 7.63
C PHE A 200 -6.11 12.12 8.35
N VAL A 201 -6.16 11.91 9.65
CA VAL A 201 -4.92 11.74 10.42
C VAL A 201 -5.07 10.75 11.57
N LEU A 202 -4.11 9.83 11.66
CA LEU A 202 -3.77 9.11 12.88
C LEU A 202 -2.41 9.64 13.34
N GLN A 203 -2.34 10.29 14.50
CA GLN A 203 -1.11 10.92 14.97
C GLN A 203 -0.85 10.74 16.47
N ASP A 204 0.37 10.33 16.84
CA ASP A 204 0.78 10.13 18.24
C ASP A 204 -0.09 9.08 18.95
N LEU A 205 -0.02 7.81 18.50
CA LEU A 205 -0.80 6.68 19.06
C LEU A 205 0.08 5.45 19.31
N ASP A 206 -0.17 4.77 20.42
CA ASP A 206 0.20 3.37 20.60
C ASP A 206 -1.05 2.48 20.47
N ILE A 207 -1.02 1.49 19.55
CA ILE A 207 -2.09 0.54 19.28
C ILE A 207 -1.64 -0.86 19.68
N HIS A 208 -2.14 -1.35 20.80
CA HIS A 208 -1.88 -2.68 21.34
C HIS A 208 -2.95 -3.67 20.90
N VAL A 209 -2.69 -4.41 19.83
CA VAL A 209 -3.65 -5.34 19.20
C VAL A 209 -3.69 -6.70 19.91
N GLY A 210 -2.58 -7.11 20.54
CA GLY A 210 -2.50 -8.40 21.23
C GLY A 210 -2.74 -9.56 20.26
N THR A 211 -3.77 -10.38 20.53
CA THR A 211 -4.18 -11.50 19.65
C THR A 211 -5.29 -11.14 18.67
N GLY A 212 -5.71 -9.87 18.61
CA GLY A 212 -6.68 -9.35 17.66
C GLY A 212 -6.24 -9.49 16.19
N TYR A 213 -7.12 -9.11 15.27
CA TYR A 213 -6.87 -9.25 13.85
C TYR A 213 -5.86 -8.21 13.35
N ALA A 214 -6.18 -6.92 13.45
CA ALA A 214 -5.31 -5.86 12.92
C ALA A 214 -5.31 -4.57 13.73
N GLY A 215 -4.21 -3.81 13.64
CA GLY A 215 -4.16 -2.46 14.18
C GLY A 215 -4.99 -1.51 13.32
N ILE A 216 -4.66 -1.44 12.03
CA ILE A 216 -5.29 -0.50 11.11
C ILE A 216 -5.82 -1.27 9.89
N ASP A 217 -7.05 -0.97 9.51
CA ASP A 217 -7.66 -1.41 8.26
C ASP A 217 -8.00 -0.21 7.38
N HIS A 218 -7.60 -0.29 6.10
CA HIS A 218 -7.59 0.80 5.14
C HIS A 218 -6.61 1.92 5.48
N ASN A 219 -6.31 2.73 4.48
CA ASN A 219 -5.46 3.90 4.58
C ASN A 219 -6.14 5.08 3.91
N ALA A 220 -6.18 6.20 4.62
CA ALA A 220 -6.66 7.49 4.13
C ALA A 220 -5.46 8.37 3.75
N ASN A 221 -5.15 9.43 4.51
CA ASN A 221 -4.14 10.43 4.14
C ASN A 221 -2.80 10.23 4.87
N LEU A 222 -2.75 10.54 6.18
CA LEU A 222 -1.50 10.51 6.97
C LEU A 222 -1.61 9.63 8.21
N ILE A 223 -0.61 8.78 8.42
CA ILE A 223 -0.35 8.04 9.66
C ILE A 223 1.03 8.48 10.17
N GLN A 224 1.09 9.17 11.30
CA GLN A 224 2.31 9.81 11.79
C GLN A 224 2.60 9.47 13.26
N ARG A 225 3.80 8.98 13.57
CA ARG A 225 4.19 8.59 14.94
C ARG A 225 3.18 7.65 15.61
N VAL A 226 2.83 6.59 14.88
CA VAL A 226 1.94 5.52 15.36
C VAL A 226 2.76 4.26 15.59
N ASN A 227 2.56 3.57 16.69
CA ASN A 227 3.19 2.29 16.96
C ASN A 227 2.13 1.20 17.08
N VAL A 228 2.29 0.09 16.35
CA VAL A 228 1.35 -1.04 16.35
C VAL A 228 2.03 -2.29 16.90
N TYR A 229 1.50 -2.81 18.00
CA TYR A 229 2.05 -3.95 18.73
C TYR A 229 1.14 -5.17 18.66
N GLY A 230 1.69 -6.30 18.23
CA GLY A 230 0.93 -7.55 18.09
C GLY A 230 -0.07 -7.51 16.93
N GLY A 231 -1.08 -8.38 17.00
CA GLY A 231 -2.08 -8.59 15.97
C GLY A 231 -1.67 -9.65 14.95
N THR A 232 -2.64 -10.12 14.15
CA THR A 232 -2.33 -10.93 12.96
C THR A 232 -1.58 -10.07 11.94
N VAL A 233 -2.08 -8.87 11.66
CA VAL A 233 -1.48 -7.90 10.73
C VAL A 233 -1.38 -6.52 11.39
N GLY A 234 -0.34 -5.76 11.10
CA GLY A 234 -0.21 -4.39 11.62
C GLY A 234 -1.14 -3.42 10.90
N LEU A 235 -0.96 -3.32 9.58
CA LEU A 235 -1.78 -2.53 8.66
C LEU A 235 -2.28 -3.38 7.48
N LEU A 236 -3.58 -3.36 7.24
CA LEU A 236 -4.21 -3.83 6.00
C LEU A 236 -4.40 -2.62 5.08
N ALA A 237 -3.54 -2.50 4.08
CA ALA A 237 -3.52 -1.35 3.18
C ALA A 237 -4.33 -1.62 1.91
N PHE A 238 -5.10 -0.64 1.46
CA PHE A 238 -5.96 -0.66 0.27
C PHE A 238 -5.73 0.63 -0.52
N ALA A 239 -6.33 0.74 -1.71
CA ALA A 239 -6.29 2.00 -2.46
C ALA A 239 -7.08 3.06 -1.68
N ALA A 240 -6.41 4.11 -1.20
CA ALA A 240 -7.09 5.29 -0.66
C ALA A 240 -7.94 5.90 -1.77
N SER A 241 -9.26 6.04 -1.60
CA SER A 241 -10.16 6.45 -2.69
C SER A 241 -9.88 7.89 -3.12
N PRO A 242 -9.70 8.20 -4.43
CA PRO A 242 -9.95 7.42 -5.66
C PRO A 242 -8.71 6.69 -6.24
N GLY A 243 -7.70 6.45 -5.41
CA GLY A 243 -6.41 5.84 -5.72
C GLY A 243 -5.25 6.78 -5.40
N TRP A 244 -5.36 7.62 -4.37
CA TRP A 244 -4.25 8.47 -3.93
C TRP A 244 -3.25 7.67 -3.09
N GLN A 245 -2.09 8.25 -2.86
CA GLN A 245 -1.11 7.71 -1.94
C GLN A 245 -1.51 7.96 -0.48
N THR A 246 -0.87 7.22 0.43
CA THR A 246 -0.89 7.47 1.87
C THR A 246 0.54 7.48 2.39
N THR A 247 0.85 8.44 3.25
CA THR A 247 2.14 8.50 3.95
C THR A 247 2.07 7.86 5.33
N LEU A 248 3.03 6.98 5.62
CA LEU A 248 3.38 6.51 6.96
C LEU A 248 4.71 7.17 7.36
N LEU A 249 4.64 8.04 8.36
CA LEU A 249 5.75 8.87 8.82
C LEU A 249 6.12 8.51 10.25
N ASP A 250 7.36 8.11 10.50
CA ASP A 250 7.86 7.81 11.85
C ASP A 250 7.05 6.70 12.58
N THR A 251 6.59 5.66 11.87
CA THR A 251 5.73 4.58 12.41
C THR A 251 6.53 3.32 12.78
N THR A 252 6.06 2.57 13.77
CA THR A 252 6.64 1.26 14.15
C THR A 252 5.59 0.15 14.10
N PHE A 253 5.96 -1.03 13.58
CA PHE A 253 5.20 -2.26 13.65
C PHE A 253 6.05 -3.34 14.32
N THR A 254 5.54 -3.97 15.38
CA THR A 254 6.29 -5.00 16.11
C THR A 254 5.43 -6.18 16.53
N GLY A 255 5.92 -7.40 16.31
CA GLY A 255 5.35 -8.63 16.87
C GLY A 255 4.09 -9.14 16.16
N GLN A 256 3.86 -8.78 14.89
CA GLN A 256 2.73 -9.29 14.11
C GLN A 256 2.89 -10.79 13.82
N ARG A 257 1.78 -11.54 13.88
CA ARG A 257 1.78 -13.01 13.65
C ARG A 257 1.81 -13.44 12.20
N GLU A 258 1.45 -12.57 11.25
CA GLU A 258 1.56 -12.82 9.81
C GLU A 258 2.48 -11.80 9.13
N ALA A 259 2.11 -10.51 9.16
CA ALA A 259 2.85 -9.47 8.46
C ALA A 259 2.71 -8.10 9.14
N ALA A 260 3.76 -7.29 9.08
CA ALA A 260 3.66 -5.91 9.55
C ALA A 260 2.69 -5.09 8.69
N VAL A 261 2.77 -5.21 7.36
CA VAL A 261 1.86 -4.56 6.40
C VAL A 261 1.41 -5.55 5.32
N LYS A 262 0.11 -5.61 5.05
CA LYS A 262 -0.46 -6.39 3.95
C LYS A 262 -1.10 -5.45 2.93
N LEU A 263 -0.64 -5.51 1.69
CA LEU A 263 -1.12 -4.68 0.58
C LEU A 263 -2.22 -5.43 -0.17
N HIS A 264 -3.43 -4.88 -0.23
CA HIS A 264 -4.59 -5.50 -0.89
C HIS A 264 -4.77 -5.01 -2.32
N THR A 265 -5.07 -3.73 -2.53
CA THR A 265 -5.37 -3.19 -3.86
C THR A 265 -4.61 -1.88 -4.06
N ASP A 266 -3.61 -1.86 -4.95
CA ASP A 266 -2.82 -0.66 -5.31
C ASP A 266 -2.67 0.37 -4.19
N SER A 267 -2.08 -0.06 -3.06
CA SER A 267 -2.18 0.66 -1.80
C SER A 267 -1.42 1.99 -1.79
N LYS A 268 -0.49 2.18 -2.74
CA LYS A 268 0.30 3.42 -2.94
C LYS A 268 0.85 4.00 -1.64
N LEU A 269 1.76 3.28 -1.00
CA LEU A 269 2.30 3.72 0.29
C LEU A 269 3.64 4.44 0.15
N SER A 270 3.76 5.56 0.85
CA SER A 270 5.02 6.28 1.11
C SER A 270 5.44 6.08 2.55
N LEU A 271 6.42 5.21 2.80
CA LEU A 271 6.89 4.86 4.13
C LEU A 271 8.23 5.55 4.39
N ILE A 272 8.20 6.62 5.18
CA ILE A 272 9.37 7.41 5.56
C ILE A 272 9.68 7.21 7.05
N ARG A 273 10.90 6.74 7.36
CA ARG A 273 11.37 6.52 8.74
C ARG A 273 10.54 5.52 9.56
N ASN A 274 10.24 4.38 8.94
CA ASN A 274 9.45 3.33 9.57
C ASN A 274 10.33 2.22 10.12
N ARG A 275 9.86 1.55 11.18
CA ARG A 275 10.50 0.36 11.73
C ARG A 275 9.54 -0.83 11.68
N PHE A 276 10.01 -1.95 11.13
CA PHE A 276 9.29 -3.23 11.10
C PHE A 276 10.13 -4.25 11.85
N ALA A 277 9.59 -4.83 12.91
CA ALA A 277 10.37 -5.69 13.81
C ALA A 277 9.62 -6.97 14.21
N ASP A 278 10.37 -8.07 14.29
CA ASP A 278 9.96 -9.30 14.96
C ASP A 278 8.63 -9.89 14.41
N SER A 279 8.53 -10.03 13.08
CA SER A 279 7.35 -10.59 12.40
C SER A 279 7.74 -11.62 11.32
N PRO A 280 6.85 -12.54 10.93
CA PRO A 280 7.13 -13.48 9.85
C PRO A 280 7.36 -12.81 8.49
N ALA A 281 6.66 -11.71 8.21
CA ALA A 281 6.85 -10.89 7.02
C ALA A 281 6.84 -9.39 7.34
N GLY A 282 7.60 -8.60 6.59
CA GLY A 282 7.56 -7.15 6.64
C GLY A 282 6.34 -6.61 5.89
N ILE A 283 6.51 -6.39 4.59
CA ILE A 283 5.44 -5.91 3.70
C ILE A 283 5.10 -7.00 2.68
N VAL A 284 3.83 -7.43 2.61
CA VAL A 284 3.40 -8.51 1.70
C VAL A 284 2.22 -8.08 0.83
N ALA A 285 2.33 -8.28 -0.48
CA ALA A 285 1.24 -8.06 -1.41
C ALA A 285 0.28 -9.26 -1.45
N THR A 286 -1.01 -8.96 -1.52
CA THR A 286 -2.04 -9.93 -1.89
C THR A 286 -1.79 -10.40 -3.32
N PRO A 287 -1.95 -11.71 -3.62
CA PRO A 287 -1.72 -12.24 -4.96
C PRO A 287 -2.48 -11.51 -6.07
N ASN A 288 -1.85 -11.40 -7.24
CA ASN A 288 -2.43 -10.83 -8.47
C ASN A 288 -2.86 -9.35 -8.39
N GLN A 289 -2.26 -8.59 -7.48
CA GLN A 289 -2.59 -7.18 -7.26
C GLN A 289 -1.40 -6.30 -7.59
N THR A 290 -1.65 -5.24 -8.35
CA THR A 290 -0.65 -4.22 -8.63
C THR A 290 -0.35 -3.43 -7.36
N GLN A 291 0.93 -3.12 -7.11
CA GLN A 291 1.38 -2.33 -5.96
C GLN A 291 2.38 -1.26 -6.37
N ARG A 292 2.29 -0.12 -5.67
CA ARG A 292 3.23 0.99 -5.73
C ARG A 292 3.70 1.27 -4.31
N LEU A 293 4.99 1.11 -4.10
CA LEU A 293 5.58 1.12 -2.77
C LEU A 293 6.87 1.94 -2.77
N TYR A 294 6.92 2.93 -1.89
CA TYR A 294 8.12 3.73 -1.65
C TYR A 294 8.51 3.63 -0.18
N VAL A 295 9.74 3.19 0.08
CA VAL A 295 10.30 3.05 1.42
C VAL A 295 11.58 3.87 1.49
N GLN A 296 11.68 4.78 2.45
CA GLN A 296 12.89 5.57 2.67
C GLN A 296 13.23 5.69 4.16
N ASP A 297 14.53 5.73 4.47
CA ASP A 297 15.06 6.00 5.81
C ASP A 297 14.51 5.04 6.88
N SER A 298 14.15 3.82 6.48
CA SER A 298 13.41 2.85 7.30
C SER A 298 14.29 1.67 7.73
N VAL A 299 13.77 0.80 8.60
CA VAL A 299 14.50 -0.38 9.10
C VAL A 299 13.60 -1.61 9.17
N PHE A 300 14.08 -2.72 8.61
CA PHE A 300 13.53 -4.06 8.79
C PHE A 300 14.44 -4.87 9.73
N GLU A 301 13.89 -5.39 10.82
CA GLU A 301 14.61 -6.07 11.89
C GLU A 301 13.97 -7.43 12.18
N ASN A 302 14.76 -8.50 12.13
CA ASN A 302 14.33 -9.85 12.51
C ASN A 302 13.06 -10.33 11.80
N ILE A 303 12.91 -9.98 10.52
CA ILE A 303 11.83 -10.52 9.69
C ILE A 303 12.21 -11.94 9.29
N SER A 304 11.41 -12.94 9.69
CA SER A 304 11.73 -14.36 9.44
C SER A 304 11.73 -14.73 7.95
N GLY A 305 10.86 -14.09 7.16
CA GLY A 305 10.79 -14.23 5.71
C GLY A 305 11.55 -13.14 4.95
N ALA A 306 11.02 -12.71 3.80
CA ALA A 306 11.52 -11.54 3.10
C ALA A 306 11.02 -10.25 3.78
N ALA A 307 11.85 -9.19 3.73
CA ALA A 307 11.42 -7.86 4.16
C ALA A 307 10.22 -7.37 3.32
N ILE A 308 10.24 -7.62 2.01
CA ILE A 308 9.19 -7.24 1.07
C ILE A 308 8.85 -8.42 0.16
N THR A 309 7.56 -8.72 0.00
CA THR A 309 7.04 -9.68 -0.97
C THR A 309 6.04 -9.00 -1.88
N LEU A 310 6.32 -8.93 -3.19
CA LEU A 310 5.43 -8.34 -4.21
C LEU A 310 5.01 -9.39 -5.23
N ASN A 311 4.01 -9.06 -6.05
CA ASN A 311 3.67 -9.90 -7.19
C ASN A 311 4.72 -9.75 -8.31
N ASP A 312 4.88 -10.78 -9.13
CA ASP A 312 5.52 -10.65 -10.42
C ASP A 312 4.75 -9.63 -11.27
N SER A 313 5.45 -8.73 -11.95
CA SER A 313 4.77 -7.74 -12.80
C SER A 313 4.07 -8.42 -13.98
N GLU A 314 4.59 -9.57 -14.40
CA GLU A 314 4.08 -10.42 -15.48
C GLU A 314 2.84 -11.23 -15.05
N SER A 315 2.61 -11.43 -13.75
CA SER A 315 1.45 -12.17 -13.24
C SER A 315 0.23 -11.30 -12.95
N VAL A 316 0.37 -9.98 -13.07
CA VAL A 316 -0.74 -9.04 -12.88
C VAL A 316 -1.24 -8.59 -14.25
N ALA A 317 -2.56 -8.50 -14.42
CA ALA A 317 -3.16 -8.10 -15.69
C ALA A 317 -2.63 -6.71 -16.10
N GLY A 318 -2.09 -6.63 -17.33
CA GLY A 318 -1.64 -5.37 -17.91
C GLY A 318 -2.79 -4.38 -18.12
N GLY A 319 -2.50 -3.08 -17.97
CA GLY A 319 -3.41 -2.02 -18.40
C GLY A 319 -3.55 -1.96 -19.94
N GLY A 320 -4.54 -1.20 -20.42
CA GLY A 320 -4.78 -1.01 -21.86
C GLY A 320 -3.72 -0.19 -22.62
N GLU A 321 -2.66 0.26 -21.95
CA GLU A 321 -1.60 1.11 -22.51
C GLU A 321 -0.19 0.54 -22.22
N PRO A 322 0.17 -0.65 -22.73
CA PRO A 322 1.42 -1.35 -22.39
C PRO A 322 2.70 -0.60 -22.82
N GLU A 323 2.59 0.32 -23.78
CA GLU A 323 3.70 1.18 -24.22
C GLU A 323 3.98 2.33 -23.23
N LEU A 324 2.98 2.74 -22.44
CA LEU A 324 3.07 3.85 -21.48
C LEU A 324 3.21 3.39 -20.03
N ILE A 325 2.79 2.15 -19.73
CA ILE A 325 2.87 1.53 -18.41
C ILE A 325 3.69 0.24 -18.54
N ARG A 326 5.00 0.36 -18.32
CA ARG A 326 5.98 -0.73 -18.46
C ARG A 326 6.21 -1.34 -17.07
N ALA A 327 5.77 -2.59 -16.91
CA ALA A 327 5.62 -3.30 -15.63
C ALA A 327 4.52 -2.70 -14.72
N GLN A 328 3.68 -3.56 -14.14
CA GLN A 328 2.56 -3.11 -13.31
C GLN A 328 3.02 -2.63 -11.93
N ASN A 329 3.95 -3.35 -11.30
CA ASN A 329 4.42 -3.01 -9.96
C ASN A 329 5.52 -1.95 -10.01
N GLN A 330 5.52 -1.06 -9.01
CA GLN A 330 6.62 -0.12 -8.76
C GLN A 330 7.09 -0.27 -7.32
N LEU A 331 8.39 -0.51 -7.13
CA LEU A 331 9.04 -0.51 -5.82
C LEU A 331 10.18 0.47 -5.84
N ASN A 332 10.33 1.23 -4.75
CA ASN A 332 11.54 1.97 -4.42
C ASN A 332 11.88 1.74 -2.95
N VAL A 333 13.12 1.35 -2.67
CA VAL A 333 13.68 1.27 -1.32
C VAL A 333 14.98 2.08 -1.28
N VAL A 334 15.02 3.12 -0.45
CA VAL A 334 16.12 4.10 -0.40
C VAL A 334 16.61 4.23 1.04
N ASP A 335 17.94 4.25 1.23
CA ASP A 335 18.59 4.42 2.54
C ASP A 335 17.90 3.64 3.68
N THR A 336 17.66 2.34 3.47
CA THR A 336 16.89 1.49 4.39
C THR A 336 17.78 0.40 4.99
N GLY A 337 17.76 0.27 6.31
CA GLY A 337 18.47 -0.78 7.03
C GLY A 337 17.72 -2.10 6.98
N VAL A 338 18.45 -3.21 6.82
CA VAL A 338 17.91 -4.57 6.95
C VAL A 338 18.85 -5.36 7.84
N THR A 339 18.33 -6.03 8.86
CA THR A 339 19.11 -6.85 9.78
C THR A 339 18.33 -8.04 10.31
N GLY A 340 18.99 -9.19 10.43
CA GLY A 340 18.34 -10.40 10.95
C GLY A 340 17.27 -10.97 10.00
N THR A 341 17.30 -10.57 8.73
CA THR A 341 16.36 -10.99 7.68
C THR A 341 17.09 -11.73 6.57
N GLY A 342 16.45 -12.76 5.99
CA GLY A 342 17.04 -13.57 4.93
C GLY A 342 17.10 -12.87 3.56
N ALA A 343 16.03 -12.17 3.17
CA ALA A 343 15.91 -11.53 1.86
C ALA A 343 15.33 -10.11 1.92
N LEU A 344 15.75 -9.25 0.99
CA LEU A 344 15.14 -7.93 0.81
C LEU A 344 13.80 -8.06 0.10
N LEU A 345 13.80 -8.73 -1.05
CA LEU A 345 12.65 -8.82 -1.94
C LEU A 345 12.45 -10.27 -2.38
N THR A 346 11.21 -10.73 -2.34
CA THR A 346 10.75 -11.92 -3.06
C THR A 346 9.57 -11.54 -3.95
N THR A 347 9.50 -12.06 -5.18
CA THR A 347 8.29 -11.92 -6.02
C THR A 347 7.52 -13.22 -6.15
N VAL A 348 6.19 -13.14 -6.22
CA VAL A 348 5.28 -14.30 -6.31
C VAL A 348 4.39 -14.21 -7.56
N PRO A 349 4.05 -15.33 -8.22
CA PRO A 349 4.28 -16.71 -7.81
C PRO A 349 5.65 -17.31 -8.18
N SER A 350 6.52 -16.60 -8.91
CA SER A 350 7.81 -17.13 -9.38
C SER A 350 8.79 -17.51 -8.25
N GLY A 351 8.65 -16.90 -7.08
CA GLY A 351 9.56 -17.06 -5.95
C GLY A 351 10.93 -16.42 -6.17
N ARG A 352 11.13 -15.57 -7.19
CA ARG A 352 12.42 -14.89 -7.43
C ARG A 352 12.80 -14.10 -6.18
N THR A 353 14.02 -14.29 -5.69
CA THR A 353 14.46 -13.74 -4.40
C THR A 353 15.79 -13.00 -4.53
N TRP A 354 15.86 -11.80 -3.94
CA TRP A 354 17.05 -10.95 -3.86
C TRP A 354 17.46 -10.75 -2.41
N VAL A 355 18.74 -11.03 -2.13
CA VAL A 355 19.33 -10.85 -0.80
C VAL A 355 20.45 -9.81 -0.82
N GLY A 356 20.62 -9.09 0.28
CA GLY A 356 21.71 -8.12 0.45
C GLY A 356 23.08 -8.76 0.73
N PRO A 357 24.15 -7.95 0.82
CA PRO A 357 25.55 -8.38 0.89
C PRO A 357 26.01 -8.90 2.28
N GLY A 358 25.10 -9.43 3.11
CA GLY A 358 25.42 -9.97 4.43
C GLY A 358 24.19 -10.04 5.35
N PRO A 359 24.36 -10.39 6.64
CA PRO A 359 23.26 -10.52 7.60
C PRO A 359 22.66 -9.18 8.04
N SER A 360 23.41 -8.08 7.86
CA SER A 360 22.94 -6.71 8.08
C SER A 360 23.52 -5.79 7.00
N TYR A 361 22.67 -4.98 6.38
CA TYR A 361 23.06 -4.11 5.26
C TYR A 361 22.17 -2.87 5.16
N LEU A 362 22.72 -1.84 4.53
CA LEU A 362 22.02 -0.62 4.15
C LEU A 362 21.72 -0.67 2.65
N VAL A 363 20.44 -0.74 2.29
CA VAL A 363 19.97 -0.55 0.92
C VAL A 363 20.15 0.92 0.56
N ARG A 364 20.91 1.20 -0.50
CA ARG A 364 21.08 2.55 -1.03
C ARG A 364 20.06 2.87 -2.10
N ASP A 365 19.77 1.88 -2.93
CA ASP A 365 18.76 1.95 -3.98
C ASP A 365 18.29 0.54 -4.32
N ALA A 366 17.02 0.24 -4.13
CA ALA A 366 16.40 -0.89 -4.79
C ALA A 366 15.17 -0.44 -5.56
N THR A 367 15.01 -0.95 -6.78
CA THR A 367 13.89 -0.62 -7.66
C THR A 367 13.33 -1.87 -8.29
N LEU A 368 12.02 -1.97 -8.40
CA LEU A 368 11.32 -2.90 -9.29
C LEU A 368 10.41 -2.08 -10.19
N GLY A 369 10.53 -2.26 -11.51
CA GLY A 369 9.77 -1.55 -12.55
C GLY A 369 10.67 -0.80 -13.54
N LEU A 370 10.09 0.05 -14.37
CA LEU A 370 10.81 0.83 -15.37
C LEU A 370 11.77 1.85 -14.72
N ARG A 371 13.05 1.77 -15.09
CA ARG A 371 14.05 2.79 -14.82
C ARG A 371 14.43 3.53 -16.10
N VAL A 372 14.49 4.86 -16.03
CA VAL A 372 14.99 5.76 -17.07
C VAL A 372 16.17 6.54 -16.51
N ASP A 373 17.39 6.08 -16.82
CA ASP A 373 18.62 6.75 -16.43
C ASP A 373 19.02 7.79 -17.49
N ASP A 374 19.56 8.93 -17.06
CA ASP A 374 19.90 10.09 -17.93
C ASP A 374 18.75 10.53 -18.85
N ALA A 375 17.55 10.59 -18.28
CA ALA A 375 16.33 11.02 -18.98
C ALA A 375 16.53 12.37 -19.68
N LEU A 376 16.03 12.47 -20.91
CA LEU A 376 16.13 13.64 -21.81
C LEU A 376 17.57 13.91 -22.33
N GLY A 377 18.58 13.19 -21.85
CA GLY A 377 19.96 13.30 -22.27
C GLY A 377 20.30 12.46 -23.50
N ASP A 378 21.51 12.65 -24.05
CA ASP A 378 21.99 11.86 -25.19
C ASP A 378 22.43 10.45 -24.78
N THR A 379 22.56 10.17 -23.47
CA THR A 379 22.92 8.85 -22.94
C THR A 379 21.76 8.15 -22.23
N GLU A 380 20.52 8.59 -22.50
CA GLU A 380 19.30 8.03 -21.92
C GLU A 380 19.24 6.51 -22.09
N ARG A 381 18.95 5.80 -20.99
CA ARG A 381 18.82 4.35 -20.97
C ARG A 381 17.55 3.93 -20.23
N ARG A 382 16.75 3.09 -20.88
CA ARG A 382 15.58 2.44 -20.29
C ARG A 382 15.91 1.00 -19.90
N THR A 383 15.57 0.60 -18.68
CA THR A 383 15.68 -0.79 -18.23
C THR A 383 14.47 -1.19 -17.41
N ASP A 384 13.87 -2.31 -17.77
CA ASP A 384 12.81 -2.96 -17.01
C ASP A 384 13.42 -4.06 -16.13
N GLY A 385 13.06 -4.11 -14.85
CA GLY A 385 13.46 -5.21 -13.97
C GLY A 385 13.72 -4.79 -12.53
N VAL A 386 14.53 -5.60 -11.84
CA VAL A 386 14.90 -5.39 -10.44
C VAL A 386 16.36 -4.97 -10.34
N LEU A 387 16.59 -3.88 -9.64
CA LEU A 387 17.90 -3.43 -9.19
C LEU A 387 17.94 -3.49 -7.66
N VAL A 388 19.01 -4.03 -7.10
CA VAL A 388 19.30 -3.96 -5.66
C VAL A 388 20.73 -3.49 -5.48
N SER A 389 20.92 -2.31 -4.90
CA SER A 389 22.19 -1.70 -4.50
C SER A 389 22.20 -1.55 -2.98
N ALA A 390 23.18 -2.18 -2.34
CA ALA A 390 23.28 -2.24 -0.89
C ALA A 390 24.74 -2.40 -0.45
N THR A 391 25.04 -1.92 0.75
CA THR A 391 26.36 -2.04 1.38
C THR A 391 26.23 -2.68 2.76
N PRO A 392 27.16 -3.55 3.18
CA PRO A 392 27.19 -4.04 4.56
C PRO A 392 27.16 -2.87 5.56
N ALA A 393 26.38 -3.01 6.63
CA ALA A 393 26.24 -1.97 7.65
C ALA A 393 25.89 -2.59 9.00
N ALA A 394 26.44 -2.03 10.08
CA ALA A 394 26.19 -2.52 11.43
C ALA A 394 24.81 -2.06 11.93
N PRO A 395 24.04 -2.91 12.64
CA PRO A 395 22.70 -2.55 13.13
C PRO A 395 22.62 -1.25 13.94
N PRO A 396 23.56 -0.92 14.85
CA PRO A 396 23.51 0.34 15.60
C PRO A 396 23.54 1.59 14.70
N SER A 397 24.06 1.48 13.48
CA SER A 397 24.11 2.60 12.54
C SER A 397 22.74 2.97 11.95
N PHE A 398 21.73 2.11 12.08
CA PHE A 398 20.39 2.35 11.53
C PHE A 398 19.55 3.32 12.37
N ALA A 399 19.89 3.54 13.65
CA ALA A 399 19.19 4.48 14.51
C ALA A 399 19.14 5.91 13.92
N ARG A 400 20.16 6.30 13.12
CA ARG A 400 20.20 7.63 12.48
C ARG A 400 19.18 7.78 11.34
N LEU A 401 18.72 6.68 10.74
CA LEU A 401 17.73 6.70 9.67
C LEU A 401 16.38 7.15 10.22
N LEU A 402 16.02 6.64 11.39
CA LEU A 402 14.77 6.92 12.08
C LEU A 402 14.72 8.30 12.78
N ARG A 403 15.66 9.21 12.49
CA ARG A 403 15.67 10.55 13.10
C ARG A 403 14.62 11.42 12.42
N THR A 404 13.58 11.79 13.16
CA THR A 404 12.51 12.65 12.64
C THR A 404 12.98 14.09 12.36
N ASP A 405 12.38 14.68 11.32
CA ASP A 405 12.41 16.11 10.98
C ASP A 405 11.02 16.76 11.10
N ALA A 406 10.02 16.02 11.59
CA ALA A 406 8.71 16.54 11.95
C ALA A 406 8.69 16.78 13.47
N PRO A 407 8.87 18.03 13.94
CA PRO A 407 8.97 18.31 15.36
C PRO A 407 7.64 18.03 16.07
N LEU A 408 7.73 17.70 17.37
CA LEU A 408 6.57 17.76 18.25
C LEU A 408 6.09 19.22 18.39
N PRO A 409 4.78 19.44 18.61
CA PRO A 409 4.28 20.76 18.93
C PRO A 409 4.94 21.31 20.22
N PRO A 410 5.01 22.63 20.39
CA PRO A 410 5.52 23.23 21.62
C PRO A 410 4.70 22.74 22.83
N ALA A 411 5.32 22.67 24.01
CA ALA A 411 4.63 22.23 25.22
C ALA A 411 3.40 23.11 25.52
N THR A 412 2.24 22.47 25.75
CA THR A 412 0.93 23.14 25.92
C THR A 412 0.90 24.18 27.05
N GLY A 413 1.71 24.00 28.10
CA GLY A 413 1.79 24.95 29.21
C GLY A 413 2.34 26.34 28.83
N GLY A 414 2.97 26.50 27.67
CA GLY A 414 3.47 27.78 27.17
C GLY A 414 2.56 28.46 26.14
N TRP A 415 1.37 27.92 25.87
CA TRP A 415 0.47 28.45 24.85
C TRP A 415 -0.37 29.59 25.41
N VAL A 416 -0.50 30.68 24.66
CA VAL A 416 -1.51 31.70 24.92
C VAL A 416 -2.73 31.44 24.05
N ASN A 417 -3.91 31.33 24.66
CA ASN A 417 -5.16 31.22 23.93
C ASN A 417 -5.59 32.60 23.42
N VAL A 418 -5.75 32.76 22.10
CA VAL A 418 -6.06 34.08 21.52
C VAL A 418 -7.44 34.62 21.91
N VAL A 419 -8.43 33.75 22.14
CA VAL A 419 -9.78 34.14 22.57
C VAL A 419 -9.75 34.65 24.01
N GLU A 420 -9.09 33.94 24.92
CA GLU A 420 -8.93 34.37 26.32
C GLU A 420 -8.08 35.64 26.40
N TYR A 421 -7.00 35.72 25.62
CA TYR A 421 -6.13 36.88 25.53
C TYR A 421 -6.88 38.14 25.07
N ALA A 422 -7.78 37.99 24.09
CA ALA A 422 -8.66 39.04 23.60
C ALA A 422 -9.70 39.44 24.66
N ALA A 423 -10.37 38.46 25.28
CA ALA A 423 -11.39 38.70 26.31
C ALA A 423 -10.82 39.46 27.52
N ALA A 424 -9.61 39.12 27.96
CA ALA A 424 -8.89 39.84 29.03
C ALA A 424 -8.61 41.32 28.69
N ARG A 425 -8.72 41.70 27.42
CA ARG A 425 -8.55 43.06 26.90
C ARG A 425 -9.87 43.69 26.43
N GLY A 426 -11.01 43.06 26.73
CA GLY A 426 -12.34 43.56 26.36
C GLY A 426 -12.68 43.43 24.87
N VAL A 427 -12.00 42.53 24.15
CA VAL A 427 -12.23 42.28 22.72
C VAL A 427 -12.82 40.88 22.53
N THR A 428 -13.86 40.77 21.71
CA THR A 428 -14.40 39.49 21.25
C THR A 428 -13.86 39.21 19.86
N VAL A 429 -13.36 37.99 19.65
CA VAL A 429 -12.79 37.53 18.37
C VAL A 429 -13.47 36.26 17.88
N GLY A 430 -13.22 35.85 16.64
CA GLY A 430 -13.65 34.55 16.13
C GLY A 430 -15.10 34.52 15.63
N SER A 431 -15.71 35.70 15.47
CA SER A 431 -17.09 35.86 14.97
C SER A 431 -17.20 35.82 13.44
N GLY A 432 -16.09 35.92 12.72
CA GLY A 432 -16.04 36.04 11.26
C GLY A 432 -16.48 37.40 10.70
N THR A 433 -16.89 38.35 11.53
CA THR A 433 -17.51 39.62 11.09
C THR A 433 -16.71 40.87 11.40
N SER A 434 -15.90 40.84 12.47
CA SER A 434 -15.08 41.97 12.92
C SER A 434 -13.60 41.66 12.71
N ASP A 435 -12.80 42.69 12.39
CA ASP A 435 -11.36 42.51 12.15
C ASP A 435 -10.61 42.19 13.46
N ASP A 436 -10.14 40.95 13.56
CA ASP A 436 -9.40 40.38 14.68
C ASP A 436 -7.87 40.58 14.53
N HIS A 437 -7.39 41.19 13.44
CA HIS A 437 -5.96 41.30 13.13
C HIS A 437 -5.14 41.92 14.28
N ALA A 438 -5.59 43.04 14.83
CA ALA A 438 -4.81 43.82 15.79
C ALA A 438 -4.52 43.03 17.07
N ILE A 439 -5.50 42.27 17.56
CA ILE A 439 -5.35 41.50 18.79
C ILE A 439 -4.54 40.21 18.56
N PHE A 440 -4.68 39.59 17.38
CA PHE A 440 -3.83 38.47 16.96
C PHE A 440 -2.35 38.88 16.82
N GLN A 441 -2.08 39.99 16.12
CA GLN A 441 -0.72 40.49 15.97
C GLN A 441 -0.09 40.79 17.33
N ARG A 442 -0.85 41.44 18.23
CA ARG A 442 -0.37 41.72 19.59
C ARG A 442 -0.05 40.45 20.38
N ALA A 443 -0.87 39.40 20.26
CA ALA A 443 -0.59 38.11 20.90
C ALA A 443 0.72 37.48 20.37
N LEU A 444 0.97 37.56 19.06
CA LEU A 444 2.23 37.09 18.44
C LEU A 444 3.45 37.92 18.86
N ASP A 445 3.26 39.23 19.06
CA ASP A 445 4.31 40.13 19.52
C ASP A 445 4.70 39.87 20.98
N GLU A 446 3.72 39.54 21.84
CA GLU A 446 3.91 39.35 23.29
C GLU A 446 4.24 37.90 23.69
N HIS A 447 3.87 36.90 22.87
CA HIS A 447 4.00 35.49 23.22
C HIS A 447 4.65 34.67 22.10
N ASP A 448 5.35 33.60 22.49
CA ASP A 448 6.03 32.73 21.52
C ASP A 448 5.09 31.70 20.88
N THR A 449 4.05 31.22 21.58
CA THR A 449 3.10 30.25 21.00
C THR A 449 1.68 30.74 21.20
N VAL A 450 0.99 31.02 20.10
CA VAL A 450 -0.42 31.43 20.07
C VAL A 450 -1.26 30.24 19.65
N TYR A 451 -2.17 29.82 20.52
CA TYR A 451 -3.20 28.84 20.25
C TYR A 451 -4.46 29.54 19.72
N VAL A 452 -4.99 29.00 18.62
CA VAL A 452 -6.19 29.48 17.92
C VAL A 452 -7.29 28.42 18.06
N PRO A 453 -8.28 28.64 18.96
CA PRO A 453 -9.43 27.74 19.09
C PRO A 453 -10.29 27.67 17.82
N MET A 454 -11.15 26.67 17.71
CA MET A 454 -12.14 26.58 16.64
C MET A 454 -12.98 27.87 16.55
N GLY A 455 -13.22 28.33 15.32
CA GLY A 455 -13.83 29.62 15.04
C GLY A 455 -13.44 30.18 13.67
N GLN A 456 -13.97 31.37 13.35
CA GLN A 456 -13.66 32.09 12.11
C GLN A 456 -13.12 33.48 12.45
N TYR A 457 -11.85 33.72 12.14
CA TYR A 457 -11.13 34.92 12.55
C TYR A 457 -10.86 35.78 11.32
N LEU A 458 -11.36 37.01 11.34
CA LEU A 458 -11.18 37.92 10.21
C LEU A 458 -9.86 38.67 10.39
N ILE A 459 -8.96 38.57 9.41
CA ILE A 459 -7.60 39.07 9.47
C ILE A 459 -7.43 40.16 8.41
N GLY A 460 -7.67 41.43 8.77
CA GLY A 460 -7.64 42.55 7.84
C GLY A 460 -6.25 42.96 7.32
N ASN A 461 -5.18 42.41 7.90
CA ASN A 461 -3.80 42.73 7.54
C ASN A 461 -2.87 41.52 7.79
N THR A 462 -1.62 41.58 7.34
CA THR A 462 -0.67 40.48 7.51
C THR A 462 -0.38 40.20 8.99
N LEU A 463 -0.53 38.95 9.42
CA LEU A 463 0.03 38.43 10.66
C LEU A 463 1.51 38.15 10.44
N ARG A 464 2.36 38.95 11.08
CA ARG A 464 3.82 38.82 11.00
C ARG A 464 4.33 38.06 12.21
N LEU A 465 4.92 36.91 11.96
CA LEU A 465 5.55 36.09 12.99
C LEU A 465 6.98 36.59 13.28
N ARG A 466 7.38 36.52 14.56
CA ARG A 466 8.75 36.64 15.05
C ARG A 466 9.50 35.32 14.84
N PRO A 467 10.85 35.27 14.90
CA PRO A 467 11.61 34.08 14.51
C PRO A 467 11.34 32.81 15.33
N GLN A 468 10.75 32.92 16.52
CA GLN A 468 10.41 31.82 17.42
C GLN A 468 8.90 31.59 17.54
N ASN A 469 8.07 32.39 16.85
CA ASN A 469 6.63 32.29 17.00
C ASN A 469 6.09 30.97 16.47
N ASN A 470 5.08 30.44 17.16
CA ASN A 470 4.26 29.33 16.71
C ASN A 470 2.79 29.77 16.69
N LEU A 471 2.05 29.31 15.69
CA LEU A 471 0.62 29.57 15.54
C LEU A 471 -0.09 28.23 15.37
N ILE A 472 -0.82 27.81 16.40
CA ILE A 472 -1.31 26.44 16.55
C ILE A 472 -2.83 26.43 16.58
N GLY A 473 -3.46 25.80 15.59
CA GLY A 473 -4.81 25.25 15.67
C GLY A 473 -4.76 23.73 15.78
N LEU A 474 -5.91 23.11 16.02
CA LEU A 474 -6.02 21.64 16.17
C LEU A 474 -6.91 20.98 15.12
N HIS A 475 -7.57 21.78 14.27
CA HIS A 475 -8.48 21.27 13.25
C HIS A 475 -8.61 22.27 12.09
N PRO A 476 -7.95 22.03 10.94
CA PRO A 476 -7.88 23.00 9.85
C PRO A 476 -9.22 23.25 9.15
N ARG A 477 -10.17 22.31 9.24
CA ARG A 477 -11.54 22.56 8.74
C ARG A 477 -12.45 23.30 9.74
N GLN A 478 -12.05 23.48 11.00
CA GLN A 478 -12.88 24.10 12.04
C GLN A 478 -12.25 25.38 12.64
N THR A 479 -11.02 25.71 12.24
CA THR A 479 -10.28 26.89 12.70
C THR A 479 -9.84 27.70 11.49
N TRP A 480 -10.54 28.77 11.16
CA TRP A 480 -10.33 29.51 9.90
C TRP A 480 -9.77 30.90 10.13
N LEU A 481 -8.67 31.22 9.46
CA LEU A 481 -8.22 32.60 9.24
C LEU A 481 -8.77 33.05 7.89
N LYS A 482 -9.51 34.16 7.88
CA LYS A 482 -10.18 34.68 6.68
C LYS A 482 -9.79 36.13 6.42
N LEU A 483 -9.53 36.51 5.17
CA LEU A 483 -9.39 37.93 4.82
C LEU A 483 -10.77 38.59 4.66
N PRO A 484 -10.95 39.87 5.01
CA PRO A 484 -12.11 40.64 4.60
C PRO A 484 -12.17 40.81 3.07
N GLU A 485 -13.39 40.84 2.54
CA GLU A 485 -13.64 41.25 1.16
C GLU A 485 -13.03 42.64 0.89
N ARG A 486 -12.33 42.78 -0.23
CA ARG A 486 -11.64 44.02 -0.64
C ARG A 486 -10.66 44.59 0.41
N ALA A 487 -10.08 43.74 1.27
CA ALA A 487 -9.12 44.16 2.27
C ALA A 487 -7.96 44.98 1.66
N ALA A 488 -7.62 46.11 2.31
CA ALA A 488 -6.65 47.06 1.79
C ALA A 488 -5.25 46.43 1.59
N GLY A 489 -4.71 46.58 0.37
CA GLY A 489 -3.42 46.04 -0.02
C GLY A 489 -3.43 44.55 -0.40
N PHE A 490 -4.58 43.88 -0.38
CA PHE A 490 -4.75 42.51 -0.88
C PHE A 490 -5.46 42.44 -2.24
N THR A 491 -5.79 43.57 -2.86
CA THR A 491 -6.55 43.63 -4.12
C THR A 491 -5.67 43.76 -5.36
N ASP A 492 -4.40 44.11 -5.21
CA ASP A 492 -3.47 44.35 -6.32
C ASP A 492 -2.61 43.09 -6.61
N PRO A 493 -2.90 42.33 -7.68
CA PRO A 493 -2.12 41.14 -8.05
C PRO A 493 -0.66 41.44 -8.43
N GLN A 494 -0.32 42.70 -8.75
CA GLN A 494 1.07 43.11 -9.03
C GLN A 494 1.86 43.40 -7.76
N ARG A 495 1.19 43.49 -6.61
CA ARG A 495 1.80 43.75 -5.30
C ARG A 495 1.27 42.72 -4.28
N PRO A 496 1.66 41.44 -4.43
CA PRO A 496 1.10 40.39 -3.62
C PRO A 496 1.40 40.58 -2.14
N LYS A 497 0.42 40.26 -1.29
CA LYS A 497 0.47 40.44 0.15
C LYS A 497 -0.08 39.22 0.87
N ALA A 498 0.68 38.72 1.85
CA ALA A 498 0.33 37.51 2.57
C ALA A 498 -0.55 37.76 3.79
N MET A 499 -1.46 36.82 4.07
CA MET A 499 -2.24 36.78 5.30
C MET A 499 -1.35 36.36 6.48
N VAL A 500 -0.56 35.30 6.33
CA VAL A 500 0.43 34.86 7.32
C VAL A 500 1.83 34.98 6.73
N GLN A 501 2.74 35.64 7.44
CA GLN A 501 4.12 35.84 7.00
C GLN A 501 5.12 35.44 8.08
N THR A 502 6.09 34.60 7.72
CA THR A 502 7.20 34.23 8.62
C THR A 502 8.49 35.00 8.28
N PRO A 503 9.40 35.19 9.25
CA PRO A 503 10.65 35.89 9.02
C PRO A 503 11.67 34.96 8.36
N LEU A 504 12.63 35.55 7.64
CA LEU A 504 13.72 34.80 7.02
C LEU A 504 14.51 34.02 8.10
N GLY A 505 14.65 32.71 7.91
CA GLY A 505 15.43 31.84 8.81
C GLY A 505 14.76 31.55 10.17
N GLY A 506 13.49 31.89 10.35
CA GLY A 506 12.72 31.55 11.55
C GLY A 506 12.61 30.04 11.81
N ARG A 507 12.24 29.65 13.04
CA ARG A 507 11.99 28.25 13.46
C ARG A 507 10.52 28.02 13.79
N ASN A 508 9.65 28.66 13.01
CA ASN A 508 8.22 28.73 13.28
C ASN A 508 7.54 27.37 13.10
N GLN A 509 6.54 27.09 13.94
CA GLN A 509 5.56 26.03 13.72
C GLN A 509 4.19 26.65 13.45
N VAL A 510 3.60 26.37 12.30
CA VAL A 510 2.23 26.80 11.96
C VAL A 510 1.42 25.57 11.62
N THR A 511 0.42 25.26 12.42
CA THR A 511 -0.31 23.98 12.29
C THR A 511 -1.80 24.07 12.50
N GLY A 512 -2.58 23.20 11.84
CA GLY A 512 -3.99 22.95 12.17
C GLY A 512 -4.96 24.08 11.81
N LEU A 513 -4.66 24.86 10.76
CA LEU A 513 -5.41 26.05 10.35
C LEU A 513 -6.02 25.90 8.95
N GLY A 514 -7.24 26.39 8.81
CA GLY A 514 -7.91 26.68 7.55
C GLY A 514 -7.61 28.13 7.14
N LEU A 515 -7.37 28.36 5.85
CA LEU A 515 -7.01 29.67 5.30
C LEU A 515 -7.95 30.06 4.15
N ASP A 516 -8.61 31.20 4.27
CA ASP A 516 -9.53 31.73 3.26
C ASP A 516 -9.14 33.16 2.86
N SER A 517 -8.76 33.33 1.60
CA SER A 517 -8.41 34.65 1.06
C SER A 517 -9.60 35.58 0.76
N ALA A 518 -10.87 35.12 0.83
CA ALA A 518 -12.07 35.83 0.37
C ALA A 518 -12.04 36.24 -1.12
N GLN A 519 -13.20 36.37 -1.78
CA GLN A 519 -13.23 36.41 -3.24
C GLN A 519 -12.54 37.64 -3.84
N GLN A 520 -12.70 38.84 -3.27
CA GLN A 520 -12.24 40.09 -3.89
C GLN A 520 -10.88 40.55 -3.35
N THR A 521 -9.90 39.65 -3.37
CA THR A 521 -8.53 39.88 -2.90
C THR A 521 -7.50 39.31 -3.89
N ALA A 522 -7.54 39.75 -5.15
CA ALA A 522 -6.67 39.23 -6.22
C ALA A 522 -5.15 39.32 -5.94
N GLY A 523 -4.70 40.20 -5.04
CA GLY A 523 -3.31 40.31 -4.57
C GLY A 523 -2.98 39.43 -3.35
N SER A 524 -3.92 38.63 -2.86
CA SER A 524 -3.71 37.83 -1.66
C SER A 524 -2.76 36.66 -1.88
N VAL A 525 -2.04 36.36 -0.80
CA VAL A 525 -1.28 35.14 -0.59
C VAL A 525 -1.72 34.52 0.74
N HIS A 526 -2.00 33.22 0.81
CA HIS A 526 -2.39 32.64 2.11
C HIS A 526 -1.19 32.62 3.07
N VAL A 527 -0.05 32.09 2.64
CA VAL A 527 1.18 32.00 3.45
C VAL A 527 2.40 32.47 2.66
N HIS A 528 3.15 33.43 3.20
CA HIS A 528 4.52 33.74 2.78
C HIS A 528 5.51 33.15 3.78
N TRP A 529 6.13 32.04 3.40
CA TRP A 529 7.01 31.25 4.24
C TRP A 529 8.47 31.51 3.91
N ARG A 530 9.20 31.99 4.91
CA ARG A 530 10.64 32.27 4.80
C ARG A 530 11.45 31.61 5.92
N SER A 531 10.80 30.77 6.72
CA SER A 531 11.40 30.07 7.85
C SER A 531 12.48 29.08 7.37
N GLY A 532 13.45 28.78 8.23
CA GLY A 532 14.63 27.96 7.90
C GLY A 532 14.40 26.44 7.99
N GLU A 533 15.46 25.65 7.81
CA GLU A 533 15.41 24.17 7.75
C GLU A 533 14.75 23.47 8.94
N ARG A 534 14.60 24.13 10.10
CA ARG A 534 14.03 23.55 11.33
C ARG A 534 12.60 24.01 11.64
N SER A 535 11.91 24.63 10.70
CA SER A 535 10.51 25.06 10.85
C SER A 535 9.53 24.02 10.32
N TYR A 536 8.26 24.12 10.72
CA TYR A 536 7.22 23.16 10.39
C TYR A 536 5.91 23.86 9.98
N LEU A 537 5.42 23.59 8.77
CA LEU A 537 4.09 24.01 8.31
C LEU A 537 3.27 22.75 8.06
N ALA A 538 2.24 22.49 8.86
CA ALA A 538 1.55 21.22 8.75
C ALA A 538 0.06 21.25 9.08
N ASP A 539 -0.69 20.28 8.57
CA ASP A 539 -2.12 20.15 8.84
C ASP A 539 -2.87 21.44 8.47
N ILE A 540 -2.65 21.93 7.24
CA ILE A 540 -3.22 23.18 6.70
C ILE A 540 -4.18 22.87 5.58
N ALA A 541 -5.32 23.55 5.55
CA ALA A 541 -6.25 23.53 4.41
C ALA A 541 -6.49 24.95 3.90
N THR A 542 -6.61 25.14 2.59
CA THR A 542 -7.11 26.41 2.03
C THR A 542 -8.57 26.30 1.62
N GLN A 543 -9.27 27.43 1.45
CA GLN A 543 -10.68 27.44 1.04
C GLN A 543 -10.90 26.67 -0.28
N PHE A 544 -11.90 25.79 -0.31
CA PHE A 544 -12.21 24.97 -1.47
C PHE A 544 -13.13 25.73 -2.44
N VAL A 545 -12.80 25.72 -3.73
CA VAL A 545 -13.47 26.55 -4.76
C VAL A 545 -14.88 26.06 -5.11
N LYS A 546 -15.20 24.78 -4.91
CA LYS A 546 -16.43 24.15 -5.44
C LYS A 546 -17.72 24.81 -4.99
N TRP A 547 -17.73 25.53 -3.87
CA TRP A 547 -18.81 26.41 -3.46
C TRP A 547 -18.24 27.49 -2.54
N HIS A 548 -18.35 28.77 -2.89
CA HIS A 548 -18.10 29.81 -1.91
C HIS A 548 -19.23 29.75 -0.86
N PRO A 549 -18.95 29.62 0.44
CA PRO A 549 -19.99 29.41 1.45
C PRO A 549 -21.08 30.49 1.45
N GLU A 550 -20.71 31.74 1.14
CA GLU A 550 -21.63 32.88 1.09
C GLU A 550 -22.51 32.91 -0.18
N GLN A 551 -22.17 32.13 -1.21
CA GLN A 551 -22.92 32.05 -2.47
C GLN A 551 -23.87 30.84 -2.53
N THR A 552 -23.86 29.99 -1.50
CA THR A 552 -24.77 28.84 -1.38
C THR A 552 -25.75 29.07 -0.24
N ALA A 553 -27.05 29.15 -0.55
CA ALA A 553 -28.08 29.11 0.47
C ALA A 553 -28.26 27.67 0.96
N PRO A 554 -28.57 27.44 2.26
CA PRO A 554 -28.87 26.10 2.77
C PRO A 554 -29.99 25.44 1.96
N GLY A 555 -29.68 24.33 1.28
CA GLY A 555 -30.64 23.54 0.51
C GLY A 555 -30.91 24.00 -0.93
N ASP A 556 -30.23 25.05 -1.43
CA ASP A 556 -30.31 25.48 -2.83
C ASP A 556 -28.91 25.68 -3.45
N PRO A 557 -28.29 24.60 -3.98
CA PRO A 557 -26.98 24.67 -4.61
C PRO A 557 -27.01 25.32 -6.01
N GLY A 558 -28.19 25.68 -6.55
CA GLY A 558 -28.33 26.19 -7.92
C GLY A 558 -28.00 27.67 -8.10
N ALA A 559 -27.84 28.42 -7.00
CA ALA A 559 -27.69 29.88 -7.04
C ALA A 559 -26.22 30.38 -7.09
N GLY A 560 -25.23 29.53 -6.80
CA GLY A 560 -23.81 29.94 -6.69
C GLY A 560 -22.96 29.52 -7.88
N ASP A 561 -22.00 30.35 -8.30
CA ASP A 561 -20.88 29.88 -9.12
C ASP A 561 -20.04 28.95 -8.23
N PRO A 562 -19.80 27.68 -8.61
CA PRO A 562 -18.86 26.78 -7.92
C PRO A 562 -17.38 27.21 -8.07
N GLY A 563 -17.17 28.52 -8.13
CA GLY A 563 -15.91 29.23 -8.31
C GLY A 563 -15.16 28.90 -9.59
N TYR A 564 -15.81 28.33 -10.61
CA TYR A 564 -15.16 28.02 -11.88
C TYR A 564 -14.94 29.28 -12.73
N GLN A 565 -15.81 30.29 -12.65
CA GLN A 565 -15.64 31.52 -13.44
C GLN A 565 -14.60 32.49 -12.84
N TYR A 566 -14.16 32.22 -11.61
CA TYR A 566 -13.29 33.09 -10.82
C TYR A 566 -11.91 32.45 -10.49
N ARG A 567 -11.47 31.44 -11.24
CA ARG A 567 -10.16 30.81 -11.02
C ARG A 567 -8.99 31.65 -11.56
N GLY A 568 -7.79 31.38 -11.02
CA GLY A 568 -6.54 31.98 -11.47
C GLY A 568 -6.38 33.50 -11.26
N ARG A 569 -7.26 34.13 -10.47
CA ARG A 569 -7.28 35.59 -10.23
C ARG A 569 -6.42 36.04 -9.05
N HIS A 570 -6.24 35.18 -8.06
CA HIS A 570 -5.40 35.44 -6.89
C HIS A 570 -3.96 35.08 -7.19
N ARG A 571 -3.02 35.52 -6.35
CA ARG A 571 -1.61 35.30 -6.65
C ARG A 571 -1.15 33.88 -6.28
N TYR A 572 -1.02 33.59 -4.99
CA TYR A 572 -0.40 32.34 -4.52
C TYR A 572 -1.16 31.76 -3.34
N SER A 573 -1.34 30.44 -3.28
CA SER A 573 -1.77 29.82 -2.02
C SER A 573 -0.60 29.78 -1.04
N PHE A 574 0.45 29.03 -1.37
CA PHE A 574 1.69 29.02 -0.60
C PHE A 574 2.83 29.65 -1.39
N TRP A 575 3.55 30.57 -0.76
CA TRP A 575 4.74 31.22 -1.33
C TRP A 575 5.93 31.01 -0.39
N VAL A 576 6.79 30.05 -0.71
CA VAL A 576 8.05 29.81 -0.02
C VAL A 576 9.14 30.60 -0.71
N GLN A 577 9.77 31.55 -0.02
CA GLN A 577 10.80 32.41 -0.61
C GLN A 577 12.05 32.50 0.28
N GLY A 578 13.15 31.91 -0.17
CA GLY A 578 14.40 31.82 0.61
C GLY A 578 14.30 30.97 1.89
N GLY A 579 13.19 30.25 2.06
CA GLY A 579 12.92 29.38 3.22
C GLY A 579 13.00 27.89 2.88
N GLY A 580 12.73 27.06 3.89
CA GLY A 580 12.67 25.60 3.80
C GLY A 580 11.97 25.02 5.03
N GLY A 581 12.44 23.88 5.50
CA GLY A 581 11.84 23.14 6.62
C GLY A 581 10.91 22.02 6.17
N THR A 582 10.06 21.57 7.07
CA THR A 582 9.17 20.43 6.85
C THR A 582 7.73 20.89 6.61
N PHE A 583 7.12 20.37 5.55
CA PHE A 583 5.75 20.63 5.14
C PHE A 583 4.99 19.31 5.17
N ALA A 584 3.88 19.21 5.91
CA ALA A 584 3.20 17.92 6.06
C ALA A 584 1.67 18.05 6.12
N ASN A 585 0.93 17.13 5.49
CA ASN A 585 -0.55 17.13 5.53
C ASN A 585 -1.14 18.49 5.13
N ILE A 586 -0.76 19.00 3.95
CA ILE A 586 -1.27 20.27 3.42
C ILE A 586 -2.21 19.98 2.27
N TRP A 587 -3.39 20.58 2.31
CA TRP A 587 -4.37 20.53 1.22
C TRP A 587 -4.58 21.94 0.65
N SER A 588 -3.90 22.21 -0.45
CA SER A 588 -3.98 23.47 -1.19
C SER A 588 -5.03 23.35 -2.29
N VAL A 589 -6.19 23.93 -2.08
CA VAL A 589 -7.40 23.77 -2.91
C VAL A 589 -8.13 25.05 -3.24
N ALA A 590 -7.48 26.18 -2.97
CA ALA A 590 -7.95 27.50 -3.35
C ALA A 590 -7.58 27.79 -4.81
N GLY A 591 -8.26 27.12 -5.73
CA GLY A 591 -8.12 27.31 -7.19
C GLY A 591 -8.41 28.74 -7.72
N TRP A 592 -8.72 29.70 -6.84
CA TRP A 592 -8.61 31.13 -7.17
C TRP A 592 -7.17 31.56 -7.41
N ALA A 593 -6.19 30.94 -6.78
CA ALA A 593 -4.78 31.29 -6.95
C ALA A 593 -4.24 30.85 -8.33
N ASP A 594 -3.36 31.68 -8.89
CA ASP A 594 -2.57 31.36 -10.09
C ASP A 594 -1.60 30.19 -9.81
N ASN A 595 -1.06 30.11 -8.59
CA ASN A 595 -0.19 29.01 -8.16
C ASN A 595 -0.65 28.44 -6.83
N GLY A 596 -0.81 27.12 -6.77
CA GLY A 596 -1.11 26.42 -5.52
C GLY A 596 0.07 26.41 -4.56
N PHE A 597 1.25 26.06 -5.05
CA PHE A 597 2.46 26.01 -4.23
C PHE A 597 3.67 26.52 -4.99
N LEU A 598 4.14 27.73 -4.66
CA LEU A 598 5.33 28.34 -5.24
C LEU A 598 6.50 28.25 -4.25
N VAL A 599 7.61 27.67 -4.70
CA VAL A 599 8.91 27.71 -4.01
C VAL A 599 9.91 28.43 -4.89
N GLU A 600 10.54 29.47 -4.37
CA GLU A 600 11.55 30.19 -5.14
C GLU A 600 12.72 30.70 -4.30
N ASP A 601 13.84 30.92 -4.99
CA ASP A 601 15.03 31.59 -4.47
C ASP A 601 15.58 30.96 -3.18
N THR A 602 15.70 29.64 -3.15
CA THR A 602 16.12 28.93 -1.93
C THR A 602 17.06 27.77 -2.18
N SER A 603 18.10 27.71 -1.34
CA SER A 603 18.94 26.53 -1.14
C SER A 603 18.76 25.93 0.26
N VAL A 604 17.84 26.48 1.06
CA VAL A 604 17.49 25.92 2.37
C VAL A 604 16.75 24.63 2.13
N ARG A 605 17.16 23.55 2.81
CA ARG A 605 16.54 22.24 2.64
C ARG A 605 15.05 22.31 2.96
N GLY A 606 14.23 21.78 2.06
CA GLY A 606 12.79 21.62 2.24
C GLY A 606 12.37 20.18 2.04
N ARG A 607 11.39 19.72 2.83
CA ARG A 607 10.78 18.40 2.68
C ARG A 607 9.27 18.48 2.76
N MET A 608 8.60 17.79 1.84
CA MET A 608 7.15 17.62 1.86
C MET A 608 6.78 16.18 2.16
N TYR A 609 5.72 15.99 2.95
CA TYR A 609 5.09 14.71 3.24
C TYR A 609 3.58 14.84 3.12
N GLU A 610 2.93 14.07 2.24
CA GLU A 610 1.46 14.07 2.10
C GLU A 610 0.90 15.49 1.82
N VAL A 611 1.40 16.12 0.76
CA VAL A 611 0.93 17.44 0.30
C VAL A 611 0.12 17.25 -0.97
N SER A 612 -1.10 17.79 -0.97
CA SER A 612 -2.04 17.74 -2.09
C SER A 612 -2.32 19.16 -2.57
N VAL A 613 -2.14 19.40 -3.86
CA VAL A 613 -2.31 20.70 -4.52
C VAL A 613 -3.25 20.54 -5.71
N GLU A 614 -4.46 21.05 -5.58
CA GLU A 614 -5.55 20.69 -6.49
C GLU A 614 -6.30 21.91 -7.03
N HIS A 615 -6.76 21.77 -8.26
CA HIS A 615 -7.79 22.58 -8.89
C HIS A 615 -7.38 24.02 -9.23
N HIS A 616 -6.10 24.33 -9.34
CA HIS A 616 -5.64 25.64 -9.81
C HIS A 616 -5.80 25.72 -11.35
N GLU A 617 -6.02 26.92 -11.89
CA GLU A 617 -6.26 27.05 -13.34
C GLU A 617 -4.96 26.93 -14.14
N HIS A 618 -3.85 27.46 -13.61
CA HIS A 618 -2.62 27.62 -14.35
C HIS A 618 -1.50 26.70 -13.85
N ARG A 619 -1.26 26.65 -12.54
CA ARG A 619 -0.14 25.89 -11.98
C ARG A 619 -0.47 25.34 -10.61
N GLU A 620 -0.28 24.04 -10.44
CA GLU A 620 -0.39 23.41 -9.13
C GLU A 620 0.89 23.70 -8.33
N VAL A 621 2.05 23.22 -8.80
CA VAL A 621 3.35 23.38 -8.11
C VAL A 621 4.39 24.05 -9.00
N VAL A 622 5.13 25.00 -8.45
CA VAL A 622 6.20 25.73 -9.14
C VAL A 622 7.44 25.80 -8.28
N LEU A 623 8.59 25.38 -8.84
CA LEU A 623 9.90 25.56 -8.23
C LEU A 623 10.77 26.42 -9.16
N ARG A 624 11.31 27.54 -8.64
CA ARG A 624 12.21 28.42 -9.39
C ARG A 624 13.49 28.75 -8.62
N ARG A 625 14.67 28.46 -9.16
CA ARG A 625 15.95 28.71 -8.47
C ARG A 625 16.00 27.99 -7.11
N VAL A 626 15.64 26.70 -7.12
CA VAL A 626 15.47 25.86 -5.92
C VAL A 626 16.52 24.75 -5.90
N ARG A 627 17.11 24.50 -4.72
CA ARG A 627 18.06 23.40 -4.52
C ARG A 627 17.80 22.59 -3.25
N ASN A 628 18.09 21.29 -3.28
CA ASN A 628 18.06 20.38 -2.12
C ASN A 628 16.66 20.15 -1.52
N TRP A 629 15.64 19.95 -2.36
CA TRP A 629 14.27 19.69 -1.92
C TRP A 629 13.86 18.23 -2.14
N GLN A 630 13.00 17.72 -1.26
CA GLN A 630 12.41 16.39 -1.39
C GLN A 630 10.90 16.47 -1.22
N LEU A 631 10.15 16.00 -2.21
CA LEU A 631 8.70 16.03 -2.26
C LEU A 631 8.19 14.60 -2.22
N HIS A 632 7.82 14.12 -1.03
CA HIS A 632 7.28 12.78 -0.84
C HIS A 632 5.76 12.83 -0.83
N ALA A 633 5.13 11.90 -1.55
CA ALA A 633 3.68 11.83 -1.66
C ALA A 633 3.06 13.18 -2.09
N LEU A 634 3.69 13.89 -3.03
CA LEU A 634 3.06 15.02 -3.67
C LEU A 634 1.93 14.52 -4.56
N GLN A 635 0.71 14.98 -4.27
CA GLN A 635 -0.44 14.81 -5.14
C GLN A 635 -0.77 16.15 -5.82
N THR A 636 -1.08 16.09 -7.11
CA THR A 636 -1.73 17.19 -7.81
C THR A 636 -3.00 16.73 -8.49
N GLU A 637 -3.99 17.61 -8.67
CA GLU A 637 -5.25 17.27 -9.35
C GLU A 637 -5.79 18.40 -10.23
N ASP A 638 -5.80 18.15 -11.54
CA ASP A 638 -6.48 19.02 -12.50
C ASP A 638 -8.00 18.79 -12.51
N HIS A 639 -8.78 19.86 -12.68
CA HIS A 639 -10.23 19.83 -12.89
C HIS A 639 -10.66 20.35 -14.28
N ILE A 640 -11.90 20.82 -14.44
CA ILE A 640 -12.52 21.30 -15.70
C ILE A 640 -11.56 22.09 -16.62
N TYR A 641 -10.75 23.00 -16.08
CA TYR A 641 -9.77 23.81 -16.84
C TYR A 641 -8.35 23.24 -16.89
N GLY A 642 -8.16 21.96 -16.59
CA GLY A 642 -6.86 21.29 -16.55
C GLY A 642 -6.06 21.36 -17.85
N TRP A 643 -6.68 21.74 -18.97
CA TRP A 643 -5.96 22.02 -20.22
C TRP A 643 -5.14 23.33 -20.18
N ARG A 644 -5.32 24.16 -19.14
CA ARG A 644 -4.55 25.36 -18.84
C ARG A 644 -3.57 25.18 -17.68
N SER A 645 -3.65 24.04 -16.99
CA SER A 645 -2.93 23.77 -15.74
C SER A 645 -1.74 22.85 -15.98
N GLN A 646 -0.65 23.15 -15.28
CA GLN A 646 0.54 22.30 -15.22
C GLN A 646 0.68 21.74 -13.79
N ALA A 647 0.90 20.43 -13.68
CA ALA A 647 1.11 19.79 -12.38
C ALA A 647 2.39 20.30 -11.69
N VAL A 648 3.53 20.30 -12.40
CA VAL A 648 4.80 20.80 -11.86
C VAL A 648 5.59 21.58 -12.90
N GLU A 649 5.94 22.83 -12.58
CA GLU A 649 6.86 23.69 -13.35
C GLU A 649 8.21 23.81 -12.61
N LEU A 650 9.31 23.53 -13.32
CA LEU A 650 10.69 23.65 -12.83
C LEU A 650 11.50 24.63 -13.69
N ASP A 651 12.18 25.59 -13.05
CA ASP A 651 13.03 26.60 -13.70
C ASP A 651 14.29 26.88 -12.86
N ASP A 652 15.49 26.57 -13.38
CA ASP A 652 16.77 26.60 -12.60
C ASP A 652 16.67 25.79 -11.28
N VAL A 653 16.23 24.54 -11.39
CA VAL A 653 16.02 23.65 -10.23
C VAL A 653 17.08 22.55 -10.22
N HIS A 654 17.67 22.30 -9.04
CA HIS A 654 18.72 21.30 -8.90
C HIS A 654 18.65 20.45 -7.64
N ASP A 655 19.05 19.18 -7.75
CA ASP A 655 19.09 18.24 -6.62
C ASP A 655 17.72 18.11 -5.91
N VAL A 656 16.68 17.85 -6.71
CA VAL A 656 15.30 17.70 -6.23
C VAL A 656 14.79 16.28 -6.45
N LEU A 657 14.17 15.73 -5.41
CA LEU A 657 13.56 14.40 -5.42
C LEU A 657 12.04 14.52 -5.37
N PHE A 658 11.36 13.76 -6.22
CA PHE A 658 9.95 13.44 -6.16
C PHE A 658 9.80 11.96 -5.81
N GLY A 659 9.24 11.66 -4.63
CA GLY A 659 9.03 10.30 -4.15
C GLY A 659 7.54 9.95 -4.14
N ASN A 660 7.17 8.91 -4.88
CA ASN A 660 5.82 8.34 -4.95
C ASN A 660 4.71 9.37 -5.21
N THR A 661 4.86 10.11 -6.30
CA THR A 661 3.97 11.22 -6.63
C THR A 661 2.75 10.77 -7.42
N VAL A 662 1.65 11.51 -7.29
CA VAL A 662 0.45 11.31 -8.10
C VAL A 662 0.07 12.60 -8.81
N PHE A 663 0.21 12.62 -10.13
CA PHE A 663 -0.20 13.73 -10.98
C PHE A 663 -1.53 13.41 -11.64
N PHE A 664 -2.62 13.70 -10.95
CA PHE A 664 -3.94 13.26 -11.33
C PHE A 664 -4.71 14.32 -12.13
N ARG A 665 -5.65 13.87 -12.97
CA ARG A 665 -6.56 14.73 -13.74
C ARG A 665 -7.96 14.09 -13.69
N VAL A 666 -8.97 14.81 -13.24
CA VAL A 666 -10.33 14.22 -13.10
C VAL A 666 -11.03 14.03 -14.44
N ALA A 667 -12.02 13.14 -14.45
CA ALA A 667 -12.86 12.84 -15.61
C ALA A 667 -13.58 14.05 -16.24
N THR A 668 -13.73 15.16 -15.49
CA THR A 668 -14.40 16.38 -15.97
C THR A 668 -13.47 17.35 -16.70
N VAL A 669 -12.16 17.05 -16.79
CA VAL A 669 -11.19 17.86 -17.54
C VAL A 669 -11.60 17.94 -19.01
N GLN A 670 -11.60 19.17 -19.55
CA GLN A 670 -12.13 19.44 -20.88
C GLN A 670 -11.09 19.37 -22.01
N GLY A 671 -9.80 19.22 -21.72
CA GLY A 671 -8.78 19.10 -22.76
C GLY A 671 -7.45 18.51 -22.28
N PRO A 672 -6.59 18.07 -23.22
CA PRO A 672 -5.29 17.50 -22.93
C PRO A 672 -4.30 18.56 -22.42
N TYR A 673 -3.21 18.09 -21.81
CA TYR A 673 -2.02 18.88 -21.54
C TYR A 673 -0.77 18.04 -21.88
N PRO A 674 0.28 18.61 -22.50
CA PRO A 674 1.36 17.84 -23.12
C PRO A 674 2.26 17.06 -22.16
N TYR A 675 2.38 17.45 -20.89
CA TYR A 675 3.26 16.80 -19.91
C TYR A 675 2.86 17.12 -18.47
N ALA A 676 3.16 16.25 -17.51
CA ALA A 676 2.93 16.54 -16.09
C ALA A 676 4.00 17.49 -15.51
N VAL A 677 5.28 17.16 -15.75
CA VAL A 677 6.42 17.94 -15.27
C VAL A 677 7.11 18.62 -16.45
N GLY A 678 7.18 19.94 -16.44
CA GLY A 678 7.90 20.73 -17.44
C GLY A 678 9.11 21.40 -16.79
N LEU A 679 10.28 21.24 -17.37
CA LEU A 679 11.54 21.80 -16.84
C LEU A 679 12.29 22.67 -17.84
N ARG A 680 13.05 23.64 -17.31
CA ARG A 680 14.05 24.46 -18.00
C ARG A 680 15.28 24.61 -17.13
N ASP A 681 16.46 24.59 -17.74
CA ASP A 681 17.76 24.84 -17.07
C ASP A 681 17.93 24.06 -15.75
N SER A 682 17.40 22.84 -15.68
CA SER A 682 17.30 22.05 -14.44
C SER A 682 18.03 20.71 -14.58
N SER A 683 18.69 20.25 -13.51
CA SER A 683 19.45 19.00 -13.49
C SER A 683 19.50 18.37 -12.09
N GLY A 684 19.85 17.09 -11.97
CA GLY A 684 19.78 16.40 -10.69
C GLY A 684 18.33 16.21 -10.21
N ILE A 685 17.37 16.13 -11.14
CA ILE A 685 15.97 15.87 -10.83
C ILE A 685 15.75 14.36 -10.82
N VAL A 686 15.19 13.84 -9.73
CA VAL A 686 14.90 12.42 -9.56
C VAL A 686 13.42 12.23 -9.29
N ILE A 687 12.75 11.38 -10.06
CA ILE A 687 11.40 10.89 -9.79
C ILE A 687 11.50 9.40 -9.44
N ARG A 688 10.93 9.00 -8.31
CA ARG A 688 10.89 7.61 -7.84
C ARG A 688 9.45 7.19 -7.57
N GLY A 689 8.85 6.51 -8.53
CA GLY A 689 7.43 6.18 -8.49
C GLY A 689 6.59 7.41 -8.84
N THR A 690 5.84 7.30 -9.93
CA THR A 690 4.83 8.29 -10.30
C THR A 690 3.65 7.62 -10.99
N ARG A 691 2.47 8.22 -10.83
CA ARG A 691 1.26 7.79 -11.52
C ARG A 691 0.33 8.96 -11.80
N GLY A 692 -0.39 8.91 -12.92
CA GLY A 692 -1.36 9.92 -13.29
C GLY A 692 -2.37 9.42 -14.32
N TYR A 693 -3.20 8.43 -13.95
CA TYR A 693 -4.10 7.79 -14.90
C TYR A 693 -5.49 7.48 -14.33
N ARG A 694 -6.51 7.82 -15.12
CA ARG A 694 -7.86 7.28 -15.04
C ARG A 694 -8.26 6.75 -16.43
N PRO A 695 -8.86 5.55 -16.55
CA PRO A 695 -9.22 4.94 -17.83
C PRO A 695 -10.41 5.60 -18.54
N ASP A 696 -11.12 6.50 -17.87
CA ASP A 696 -12.27 7.25 -18.35
C ASP A 696 -11.83 8.57 -19.02
N ASN A 697 -12.26 8.80 -20.27
CA ASN A 697 -11.90 9.96 -21.10
C ASN A 697 -10.38 10.20 -21.24
N VAL A 698 -9.65 9.13 -21.59
CA VAL A 698 -8.17 9.10 -21.68
C VAL A 698 -7.58 10.29 -22.45
N ALA A 699 -8.26 10.78 -23.50
CA ALA A 699 -7.80 11.93 -24.29
C ALA A 699 -7.56 13.19 -23.44
N ASN A 700 -8.34 13.39 -22.37
CA ASN A 700 -8.25 14.56 -21.51
C ASN A 700 -7.68 14.26 -20.12
N THR A 701 -7.84 13.04 -19.62
CA THR A 701 -7.43 12.67 -18.25
C THR A 701 -6.00 12.14 -18.17
N ARG A 702 -5.38 11.86 -19.31
CA ARG A 702 -3.98 11.46 -19.41
C ARG A 702 -3.08 12.68 -19.65
N TRP A 703 -1.88 12.67 -19.07
CA TRP A 703 -0.80 13.57 -19.47
C TRP A 703 -0.17 13.09 -20.79
N GLY A 704 0.33 14.00 -21.63
CA GLY A 704 1.03 13.60 -22.85
C GLY A 704 2.40 12.92 -22.61
N ALA A 705 3.05 13.24 -21.48
CA ALA A 705 4.32 12.69 -21.03
C ALA A 705 4.47 12.88 -19.51
N THR A 706 5.31 12.09 -18.84
CA THR A 706 5.64 12.35 -17.42
C THR A 706 6.51 13.60 -17.28
N VAL A 707 7.56 13.72 -18.10
CA VAL A 707 8.51 14.85 -18.08
C VAL A 707 8.76 15.38 -19.48
N ALA A 708 8.88 16.70 -19.61
CA ALA A 708 9.36 17.37 -20.81
C ALA A 708 10.40 18.45 -20.49
N ASP A 709 11.46 18.52 -21.29
CA ASP A 709 12.30 19.71 -21.40
C ASP A 709 11.61 20.68 -22.35
N VAL A 710 11.17 21.82 -21.81
CA VAL A 710 10.35 22.78 -22.55
C VAL A 710 11.18 23.57 -23.57
N ALA A 711 12.51 23.66 -23.39
CA ALA A 711 13.38 24.36 -24.32
C ALA A 711 13.74 23.49 -25.54
N THR A 712 14.03 22.21 -25.32
CA THR A 712 14.45 21.29 -26.39
C THR A 712 13.30 20.50 -27.02
N GLY A 713 12.16 20.39 -26.32
CA GLY A 713 11.01 19.59 -26.74
C GLY A 713 11.19 18.08 -26.52
N ARG A 714 12.29 17.64 -25.89
CA ARG A 714 12.50 16.23 -25.52
C ARG A 714 11.53 15.83 -24.41
N THR A 715 11.05 14.59 -24.44
CA THR A 715 10.08 14.07 -23.48
C THR A 715 10.40 12.65 -23.02
N VAL A 716 9.93 12.30 -21.82
CA VAL A 716 9.78 10.91 -21.37
C VAL A 716 8.28 10.56 -21.42
N PRO A 717 7.83 9.81 -22.44
CA PRO A 717 6.41 9.63 -22.72
C PRO A 717 5.69 8.69 -21.75
N GLU A 718 6.41 7.77 -21.10
CA GLU A 718 5.82 6.84 -20.13
C GLU A 718 5.13 7.61 -19.02
N ILE A 719 3.91 7.21 -18.65
CA ILE A 719 3.08 7.88 -17.64
C ILE A 719 3.26 7.28 -16.24
N GLU A 720 4.04 6.20 -16.17
CA GLU A 720 4.40 5.48 -14.97
C GLU A 720 5.88 5.06 -15.07
N VAL A 721 6.67 5.46 -14.08
CA VAL A 721 8.10 5.10 -13.96
C VAL A 721 8.40 4.73 -12.52
N ALA A 722 9.19 3.67 -12.32
CA ALA A 722 9.71 3.34 -10.99
C ALA A 722 10.90 4.25 -10.64
N TYR A 723 11.73 4.62 -11.63
CA TYR A 723 12.81 5.60 -11.47
C TYR A 723 12.98 6.41 -12.76
N LEU A 724 13.21 7.71 -12.63
CA LEU A 724 13.60 8.61 -13.72
C LEU A 724 14.59 9.64 -13.17
N GLY A 725 15.75 9.79 -13.80
CA GLY A 725 16.77 10.77 -13.41
C GLY A 725 17.16 11.69 -14.57
N VAL A 726 16.99 13.01 -14.42
CA VAL A 726 17.41 14.03 -15.40
C VAL A 726 18.72 14.67 -14.94
N GLY A 727 19.79 14.53 -15.72
CA GLY A 727 21.09 15.15 -15.44
C GLY A 727 21.70 14.75 -14.09
N VAL A 728 21.49 13.50 -13.65
CA VAL A 728 21.98 12.98 -12.36
C VAL A 728 23.41 12.47 -12.53
N THR A 729 24.41 13.23 -12.09
CA THR A 729 25.82 12.84 -12.19
C THR A 729 26.30 12.03 -10.97
N GLY A 730 27.12 11.00 -11.18
CA GLY A 730 27.89 10.34 -10.12
C GLY A 730 27.13 9.36 -9.21
N ARG A 731 25.82 9.18 -9.38
CA ARG A 731 25.00 8.25 -8.59
C ARG A 731 24.77 6.94 -9.33
N LYS A 732 25.85 6.19 -9.60
CA LYS A 732 25.74 4.86 -10.18
C LYS A 732 25.26 3.87 -9.11
N ALA A 733 24.11 3.26 -9.32
CA ALA A 733 23.63 2.20 -8.46
C ALA A 733 24.30 0.88 -8.89
N ASP A 734 25.25 0.40 -8.11
CA ASP A 734 25.93 -0.86 -8.36
C ASP A 734 25.12 -2.01 -7.77
N PRO A 735 24.81 -3.07 -8.56
CA PRO A 735 24.15 -4.24 -8.03
C PRO A 735 24.90 -4.84 -6.83
N ALA A 736 24.15 -5.39 -5.90
CA ALA A 736 24.65 -5.92 -4.64
C ALA A 736 23.97 -7.24 -4.28
N GLY A 737 24.71 -8.11 -3.59
CA GLY A 737 24.17 -9.35 -3.04
C GLY A 737 24.00 -10.47 -4.07
N ALA A 738 22.93 -11.26 -3.93
CA ALA A 738 22.67 -12.42 -4.79
C ALA A 738 21.19 -12.51 -5.16
N HIS A 739 20.95 -13.09 -6.34
CA HIS A 739 19.63 -13.37 -6.88
C HIS A 739 19.48 -14.86 -7.12
N VAL A 740 18.36 -15.44 -6.67
CA VAL A 740 18.01 -16.84 -6.86
C VAL A 740 16.61 -16.94 -7.46
N ALA A 741 16.48 -17.75 -8.51
CA ALA A 741 15.22 -17.95 -9.22
C ALA A 741 15.09 -19.37 -9.72
N LEU A 742 13.87 -19.90 -9.76
CA LEU A 742 13.55 -21.06 -10.58
C LEU A 742 13.07 -20.58 -11.96
N ASP A 743 13.41 -21.34 -13.00
CA ASP A 743 12.87 -21.13 -14.35
C ASP A 743 11.36 -21.40 -14.41
N THR A 744 10.88 -22.33 -13.58
CA THR A 744 9.46 -22.61 -13.37
C THR A 744 9.14 -22.82 -11.89
N PRO A 745 8.01 -22.29 -11.38
CA PRO A 745 7.57 -22.54 -10.01
C PRO A 745 6.94 -23.94 -9.82
N GLU A 746 6.65 -24.64 -10.91
CA GLU A 746 6.01 -25.96 -10.91
C GLU A 746 6.50 -26.83 -12.07
N ILE A 747 6.66 -28.14 -11.82
CA ILE A 747 6.83 -29.16 -12.84
C ILE A 747 5.78 -30.25 -12.67
N ARG A 748 5.45 -30.96 -13.76
CA ARG A 748 4.65 -32.19 -13.70
C ARG A 748 5.56 -33.38 -13.97
N VAL A 749 5.47 -34.41 -13.12
CA VAL A 749 6.30 -35.60 -13.19
C VAL A 749 5.42 -36.83 -12.99
N LEU A 750 5.46 -37.75 -13.96
CA LEU A 750 4.74 -39.00 -13.84
C LEU A 750 5.38 -39.88 -12.74
N PRO A 751 4.58 -40.69 -12.01
CA PRO A 751 5.10 -41.69 -11.08
C PRO A 751 6.14 -42.59 -11.75
N GLY A 752 7.27 -42.79 -11.08
CA GLY A 752 8.39 -43.59 -11.59
C GLY A 752 9.28 -42.88 -12.62
N ARG A 753 8.89 -41.69 -13.08
CA ARG A 753 9.67 -40.86 -14.01
C ARG A 753 10.40 -39.74 -13.26
N ALA A 754 11.24 -39.02 -14.00
CA ALA A 754 11.91 -37.83 -13.52
C ALA A 754 11.50 -36.61 -14.35
N GLY A 755 11.30 -35.47 -13.68
CA GLY A 755 11.20 -34.16 -14.31
C GLY A 755 12.40 -33.29 -13.98
N SER A 756 12.52 -32.18 -14.69
CA SER A 756 13.61 -31.23 -14.53
C SER A 756 13.10 -29.81 -14.39
N ALA A 757 13.75 -29.05 -13.52
CA ALA A 757 13.70 -27.59 -13.45
C ALA A 757 15.14 -27.05 -13.41
N VAL A 758 15.31 -25.75 -13.59
CA VAL A 758 16.59 -25.05 -13.47
C VAL A 758 16.50 -24.02 -12.35
N LEU A 759 17.38 -24.16 -11.37
CA LEU A 759 17.60 -23.17 -10.32
C LEU A 759 18.76 -22.26 -10.74
N LEU A 760 18.47 -21.00 -10.99
CA LEU A 760 19.43 -19.99 -11.36
C LEU A 760 19.99 -19.31 -10.10
N VAL A 761 21.32 -19.25 -9.99
CA VAL A 761 22.01 -18.46 -8.96
C VAL A 761 22.87 -17.41 -9.65
N ARG A 762 22.63 -16.13 -9.34
CA ARG A 762 23.41 -14.99 -9.86
C ARG A 762 24.07 -14.22 -8.74
N ASN A 763 25.35 -13.91 -8.91
CA ASN A 763 26.10 -13.05 -7.99
C ASN A 763 26.07 -11.61 -8.49
N ASP A 764 25.20 -10.79 -7.89
CA ASP A 764 25.04 -9.38 -8.28
C ASP A 764 26.04 -8.45 -7.57
N GLY A 765 26.58 -8.86 -6.42
CA GLY A 765 27.47 -8.02 -5.61
C GLY A 765 28.97 -8.18 -5.85
N PRO A 766 29.79 -7.27 -5.27
CA PRO A 766 31.25 -7.32 -5.40
C PRO A 766 31.86 -8.54 -4.69
N GLY A 767 32.91 -9.10 -5.30
CA GLY A 767 33.61 -10.30 -4.80
C GLY A 767 32.88 -11.62 -5.12
N PRO A 768 33.55 -12.77 -4.94
CA PRO A 768 32.98 -14.07 -5.25
C PRO A 768 32.04 -14.57 -4.15
N LEU A 769 31.01 -15.32 -4.53
CA LEU A 769 30.35 -16.27 -3.64
C LEU A 769 31.23 -17.52 -3.55
N THR A 770 31.43 -18.07 -2.36
CA THR A 770 32.20 -19.31 -2.12
C THR A 770 31.37 -20.33 -1.36
N ALA A 771 31.81 -21.60 -1.35
CA ALA A 771 31.09 -22.70 -0.71
C ALA A 771 29.62 -22.81 -1.16
N LEU A 772 29.36 -22.51 -2.45
CA LEU A 772 28.03 -22.60 -3.04
C LEU A 772 27.56 -24.06 -3.05
N THR A 773 26.44 -24.33 -2.39
CA THR A 773 25.79 -25.64 -2.34
C THR A 773 24.27 -25.50 -2.45
N VAL A 774 23.59 -26.59 -2.80
CA VAL A 774 22.12 -26.67 -2.79
C VAL A 774 21.72 -27.85 -1.91
N GLY A 775 21.12 -27.55 -0.76
CA GLY A 775 20.42 -28.51 0.08
C GLY A 775 19.05 -28.81 -0.50
N VAL A 776 18.56 -30.04 -0.28
CA VAL A 776 17.26 -30.47 -0.78
C VAL A 776 16.46 -31.13 0.34
N ASP A 777 15.22 -30.71 0.47
CA ASP A 777 14.20 -31.33 1.31
C ASP A 777 12.99 -31.65 0.43
N ALA A 778 12.60 -32.92 0.39
CA ALA A 778 11.61 -33.47 -0.55
C ALA A 778 10.74 -34.51 0.16
N PRO A 779 9.54 -34.83 -0.38
CA PRO A 779 8.68 -35.84 0.20
C PRO A 779 9.39 -37.20 0.33
N PRO A 780 9.03 -38.03 1.33
CA PRO A 780 9.65 -39.35 1.50
C PRO A 780 9.58 -40.20 0.23
N GLY A 781 10.70 -40.86 -0.10
CA GLY A 781 10.83 -41.72 -1.28
C GLY A 781 11.18 -41.00 -2.58
N TRP A 782 11.01 -39.68 -2.65
CA TRP A 782 11.36 -38.89 -3.84
C TRP A 782 12.87 -38.72 -3.93
N GLN A 783 13.44 -38.93 -5.11
CA GLN A 783 14.87 -38.74 -5.34
C GLN A 783 15.09 -37.43 -6.07
N VAL A 784 15.76 -36.49 -5.42
CA VAL A 784 16.05 -35.17 -6.01
C VAL A 784 17.55 -34.96 -6.11
N ARG A 785 18.00 -34.49 -7.29
CA ARG A 785 19.39 -34.09 -7.53
C ARG A 785 19.43 -32.63 -7.92
N ALA A 786 20.10 -31.81 -7.11
CA ALA A 786 20.40 -30.42 -7.41
C ALA A 786 21.83 -30.13 -6.93
N ARG A 787 22.80 -30.08 -7.85
CA ARG A 787 24.21 -29.83 -7.52
C ARG A 787 24.77 -28.73 -8.43
N PRO A 788 25.27 -27.62 -7.86
CA PRO A 788 25.96 -26.61 -8.65
C PRO A 788 27.21 -27.18 -9.33
N GLU A 789 27.49 -26.73 -10.55
CA GLU A 789 28.71 -27.09 -11.27
C GLU A 789 29.96 -26.43 -10.67
N THR A 790 29.77 -25.32 -9.95
CA THR A 790 30.83 -24.59 -9.26
C THR A 790 30.50 -24.34 -7.80
N THR A 791 31.52 -24.40 -6.94
CA THR A 791 31.43 -23.97 -5.53
C THR A 791 31.85 -22.51 -5.35
N ARG A 792 32.34 -21.86 -6.41
CA ARG A 792 32.79 -20.46 -6.42
C ARG A 792 32.19 -19.71 -7.60
N LEU A 793 31.39 -18.68 -7.35
CA LEU A 793 30.73 -17.86 -8.37
C LEU A 793 31.31 -16.43 -8.36
N PRO A 794 32.05 -16.01 -9.40
CA PRO A 794 32.60 -14.65 -9.50
C PRO A 794 31.51 -13.56 -9.49
N ALA A 795 31.90 -12.31 -9.21
CA ALA A 795 31.00 -11.17 -9.29
C ALA A 795 30.46 -10.99 -10.73
N GLY A 796 29.16 -10.71 -10.86
CA GLY A 796 28.46 -10.58 -12.14
C GLY A 796 28.20 -11.90 -12.87
N ALA A 797 28.66 -13.04 -12.33
CA ALA A 797 28.47 -14.35 -12.94
C ALA A 797 27.14 -14.98 -12.51
N THR A 798 26.65 -15.86 -13.39
CA THR A 798 25.44 -16.67 -13.19
C THR A 798 25.80 -18.13 -13.36
N THR A 799 25.25 -19.02 -12.53
CA THR A 799 25.32 -20.47 -12.72
C THR A 799 23.92 -21.06 -12.69
N PRO A 800 23.54 -21.87 -13.69
CA PRO A 800 22.38 -22.73 -13.58
C PRO A 800 22.70 -23.93 -12.68
N VAL A 801 21.68 -24.45 -12.00
CA VAL A 801 21.73 -25.70 -11.25
C VAL A 801 20.57 -26.55 -11.76
N ALA A 802 20.88 -27.62 -12.48
CA ALA A 802 19.87 -28.58 -12.91
C ALA A 802 19.26 -29.26 -11.68
N VAL A 803 17.93 -29.19 -11.56
CA VAL A 803 17.15 -29.84 -10.52
C VAL A 803 16.39 -30.99 -11.17
N SER A 804 16.81 -32.22 -10.91
CA SER A 804 16.08 -33.41 -11.35
C SER A 804 15.29 -33.99 -10.19
N VAL A 805 13.98 -34.16 -10.38
CA VAL A 805 13.06 -34.73 -9.39
C VAL A 805 12.52 -36.03 -9.95
N GLN A 806 12.90 -37.15 -9.36
CA GLN A 806 12.33 -38.47 -9.64
C GLN A 806 11.28 -38.82 -8.58
N VAL A 807 10.07 -39.06 -9.06
CA VAL A 807 8.91 -39.39 -8.25
C VAL A 807 8.78 -40.92 -8.13
N PRO A 808 8.45 -41.49 -6.95
CA PRO A 808 8.19 -42.91 -6.79
C PRO A 808 7.10 -43.43 -7.73
N ALA A 809 7.20 -44.70 -8.16
CA ALA A 809 6.23 -45.31 -9.07
C ALA A 809 4.81 -45.42 -8.46
N ASP A 810 4.71 -45.44 -7.14
CA ASP A 810 3.49 -45.51 -6.35
C ASP A 810 3.01 -44.15 -5.84
N ALA A 811 3.67 -43.06 -6.23
CA ALA A 811 3.24 -41.73 -5.82
C ALA A 811 1.88 -41.37 -6.43
N VAL A 812 0.97 -40.90 -5.59
CA VAL A 812 -0.42 -40.56 -5.97
C VAL A 812 -0.81 -39.13 -5.64
N ALA A 813 0.06 -38.38 -4.95
CA ALA A 813 -0.20 -37.03 -4.49
C ALA A 813 0.92 -36.09 -4.92
N ASP A 814 0.55 -34.86 -5.24
CA ASP A 814 1.48 -33.77 -5.53
C ASP A 814 2.43 -33.52 -4.35
N GLY A 815 3.64 -33.06 -4.67
CA GLY A 815 4.70 -32.82 -3.71
C GLY A 815 5.28 -31.42 -3.81
N THR A 816 6.06 -31.05 -2.80
CA THR A 816 6.84 -29.81 -2.79
C THR A 816 8.29 -30.15 -2.47
N VAL A 817 9.20 -29.69 -3.32
CA VAL A 817 10.65 -29.80 -3.12
C VAL A 817 11.17 -28.44 -2.69
N ARG A 818 11.78 -28.37 -1.50
CA ARG A 818 12.48 -27.18 -1.01
C ARG A 818 13.96 -27.27 -1.38
N LEU A 819 14.46 -26.22 -2.01
CA LEU A 819 15.84 -26.09 -2.45
C LEU A 819 16.50 -24.96 -1.67
N THR A 820 17.47 -25.28 -0.81
CA THR A 820 18.19 -24.30 0.00
C THR A 820 19.56 -24.02 -0.63
N VAL A 821 19.69 -22.87 -1.29
CA VAL A 821 20.98 -22.39 -1.81
C VAL A 821 21.77 -21.79 -0.66
N ALA A 822 22.91 -22.39 -0.31
CA ALA A 822 23.81 -21.89 0.72
C ALA A 822 25.12 -21.40 0.08
N PHE A 823 25.63 -20.25 0.53
CA PHE A 823 26.92 -19.72 0.09
C PHE A 823 27.56 -18.85 1.17
N THR A 824 28.84 -18.55 1.01
CA THR A 824 29.59 -17.63 1.86
C THR A 824 30.02 -16.39 1.07
N ARG A 825 29.85 -15.21 1.67
CA ARG A 825 30.40 -13.93 1.19
C ARG A 825 31.05 -13.21 2.35
N ALA A 826 32.28 -12.73 2.17
CA ALA A 826 33.00 -11.96 3.19
C ALA A 826 32.96 -12.61 4.59
N ASN A 827 33.15 -13.93 4.65
CA ASN A 827 33.09 -14.77 5.87
C ASN A 827 31.70 -14.93 6.52
N HIS A 828 30.63 -14.49 5.87
CA HIS A 828 29.26 -14.71 6.32
C HIS A 828 28.56 -15.75 5.43
N ARG A 829 28.02 -16.80 6.06
CA ARG A 829 27.16 -17.78 5.40
C ARG A 829 25.75 -17.20 5.26
N GLN A 830 25.15 -17.36 4.09
CA GLN A 830 23.77 -16.99 3.79
C GLN A 830 23.06 -18.18 3.15
N GLU A 831 21.75 -18.26 3.36
CA GLU A 831 20.89 -19.32 2.81
C GLU A 831 19.63 -18.71 2.21
N ILE A 832 19.25 -19.20 1.02
CA ILE A 832 18.06 -18.78 0.29
C ILE A 832 17.26 -20.03 -0.06
N THR A 833 16.00 -20.08 0.34
CA THR A 833 15.12 -21.22 0.08
C THR A 833 14.17 -20.93 -1.07
N GLN A 834 14.19 -21.78 -2.09
CA GLN A 834 13.20 -21.82 -3.15
C GLN A 834 12.27 -23.02 -2.98
N THR A 835 11.05 -22.90 -3.46
CA THR A 835 10.03 -23.96 -3.43
C THR A 835 9.65 -24.32 -4.86
N LEU A 836 9.89 -25.58 -5.24
CA LEU A 836 9.43 -26.16 -6.50
C LEU A 836 8.22 -27.06 -6.23
N ARG A 837 7.07 -26.73 -6.82
CA ARG A 837 5.88 -27.60 -6.78
C ARG A 837 6.02 -28.71 -7.82
N VAL A 838 5.58 -29.92 -7.47
CA VAL A 838 5.67 -31.07 -8.36
C VAL A 838 4.34 -31.80 -8.41
N GLY A 839 3.65 -31.68 -9.54
CA GLY A 839 2.41 -32.40 -9.80
C GLY A 839 2.68 -33.86 -10.19
N VAL A 840 2.03 -34.81 -9.54
CA VAL A 840 2.29 -36.27 -9.67
C VAL A 840 1.31 -37.00 -10.62
N ALA A 841 0.42 -36.26 -11.28
CA ALA A 841 -0.43 -36.79 -12.33
C ALA A 841 -0.16 -36.10 -13.67
N GLY A 842 -0.17 -36.88 -14.75
CA GLY A 842 -0.34 -36.33 -16.10
C GLY A 842 -1.60 -35.48 -16.18
N GLU A 843 -1.60 -34.46 -17.04
CA GLU A 843 -2.80 -33.63 -17.25
C GLU A 843 -3.97 -34.50 -17.73
N ASN A 844 -5.20 -34.13 -17.40
CA ASN A 844 -6.38 -34.78 -17.99
C ASN A 844 -6.54 -34.30 -19.44
N LEU A 845 -5.95 -35.05 -20.36
CA LEU A 845 -5.93 -34.83 -21.80
C LEU A 845 -7.31 -34.93 -22.45
N ALA A 846 -8.26 -35.60 -21.80
CA ALA A 846 -9.63 -35.72 -22.31
C ALA A 846 -10.43 -34.43 -22.09
N ARG A 847 -10.13 -33.65 -21.05
CA ARG A 847 -10.97 -32.55 -20.60
C ARG A 847 -11.17 -31.47 -21.69
N GLY A 848 -12.42 -31.23 -22.05
CA GLY A 848 -12.84 -30.23 -23.03
C GLY A 848 -12.47 -30.58 -24.47
N THR A 849 -12.04 -31.82 -24.73
CA THR A 849 -11.54 -32.20 -26.05
C THR A 849 -12.66 -32.55 -27.03
N ALA A 850 -12.34 -32.54 -28.32
CA ALA A 850 -13.29 -32.97 -29.35
C ALA A 850 -13.55 -34.47 -29.23
N VAL A 851 -14.81 -34.84 -28.99
CA VAL A 851 -15.22 -36.23 -28.78
C VAL A 851 -16.41 -36.60 -29.67
N GLN A 852 -16.32 -37.78 -30.29
CA GLN A 852 -17.36 -38.36 -31.14
C GLN A 852 -17.87 -39.66 -30.51
N ALA A 853 -19.19 -39.78 -30.36
CA ALA A 853 -19.81 -41.03 -29.95
C ALA A 853 -20.31 -41.82 -31.17
N SER A 854 -20.30 -43.14 -31.09
CA SER A 854 -20.96 -44.03 -32.06
C SER A 854 -22.47 -43.77 -32.14
N SER A 855 -23.09 -43.45 -31.01
CA SER A 855 -24.51 -43.14 -30.88
C SER A 855 -24.79 -42.34 -29.61
N VAL A 856 -25.97 -41.73 -29.53
CA VAL A 856 -26.43 -40.94 -28.38
C VAL A 856 -27.91 -41.22 -28.12
N LEU A 857 -28.26 -41.43 -26.85
CA LEU A 857 -29.65 -41.46 -26.38
C LEU A 857 -30.03 -40.07 -25.83
N SER A 858 -30.82 -39.32 -26.62
CA SER A 858 -31.53 -38.07 -26.29
C SER A 858 -30.91 -37.18 -25.19
N GLY A 859 -30.27 -36.07 -25.60
CA GLY A 859 -29.71 -35.08 -24.67
C GLY A 859 -28.41 -35.49 -23.96
N ASN A 860 -28.10 -36.78 -23.91
CA ASN A 860 -26.88 -37.31 -23.29
C ASN A 860 -25.71 -37.40 -24.29
N VAL A 861 -25.23 -36.24 -24.76
CA VAL A 861 -24.25 -36.13 -25.85
C VAL A 861 -22.81 -36.46 -25.41
N ALA A 862 -21.96 -36.80 -26.38
CA ALA A 862 -20.58 -37.22 -26.16
C ALA A 862 -19.74 -36.19 -25.39
N ALA A 863 -19.96 -34.89 -25.63
CA ALA A 863 -19.21 -33.81 -25.00
C ALA A 863 -19.32 -33.81 -23.46
N HIS A 864 -20.41 -34.35 -22.91
CA HIS A 864 -20.54 -34.45 -21.45
C HIS A 864 -19.69 -35.56 -20.84
N ALA A 865 -19.09 -36.45 -21.63
CA ALA A 865 -18.19 -37.48 -21.12
C ALA A 865 -16.77 -36.96 -20.88
N VAL A 866 -16.50 -35.67 -21.12
CA VAL A 866 -15.17 -35.06 -21.06
C VAL A 866 -15.21 -33.62 -20.51
N ASP A 867 -16.26 -33.23 -19.78
CA ASP A 867 -16.44 -31.84 -19.31
C ASP A 867 -15.80 -31.60 -17.93
N GLY A 868 -15.32 -32.66 -17.27
CA GLY A 868 -14.74 -32.64 -15.92
C GLY A 868 -15.75 -32.87 -14.81
N ASP A 869 -17.01 -33.17 -15.12
CA ASP A 869 -18.05 -33.47 -14.13
C ASP A 869 -18.18 -34.98 -13.87
N ARG A 870 -17.74 -35.40 -12.69
CA ARG A 870 -17.77 -36.81 -12.26
C ARG A 870 -19.14 -37.26 -11.74
N THR A 871 -20.20 -36.47 -11.90
CA THR A 871 -21.52 -36.73 -11.31
C THR A 871 -22.62 -36.94 -12.36
N GLY A 872 -23.38 -38.05 -12.22
CA GLY A 872 -24.56 -38.37 -13.04
C GLY A 872 -24.24 -38.94 -14.44
N ALA A 873 -25.16 -39.71 -15.03
CA ALA A 873 -25.03 -40.26 -16.39
C ALA A 873 -25.22 -39.15 -17.43
N ARG A 874 -24.15 -38.69 -18.09
CA ARG A 874 -24.21 -37.52 -18.98
C ARG A 874 -23.96 -37.81 -20.46
N TRP A 875 -23.24 -38.89 -20.78
CA TRP A 875 -23.33 -39.55 -22.09
C TRP A 875 -23.96 -40.94 -21.96
N ILE A 876 -24.89 -41.24 -22.85
CA ILE A 876 -25.56 -42.55 -22.93
C ILE A 876 -25.62 -43.00 -24.39
N SER A 877 -25.19 -44.23 -24.67
CA SER A 877 -25.30 -44.82 -26.01
C SER A 877 -26.75 -45.04 -26.44
N GLY A 878 -27.01 -45.07 -27.74
CA GLY A 878 -28.30 -45.48 -28.30
C GLY A 878 -28.61 -46.95 -28.00
N SER A 879 -29.89 -47.28 -27.82
CA SER A 879 -30.35 -48.63 -27.47
C SER A 879 -30.20 -49.68 -28.57
N ALA A 880 -29.97 -49.26 -29.81
CA ALA A 880 -29.74 -50.14 -30.95
C ALA A 880 -28.26 -50.23 -31.37
N ASP A 881 -27.34 -49.64 -30.60
CA ASP A 881 -25.92 -49.62 -30.94
C ASP A 881 -25.23 -50.93 -30.50
N PRO A 882 -24.79 -51.78 -31.45
CA PRO A 882 -24.18 -53.06 -31.13
C PRO A 882 -22.73 -52.94 -30.62
N ALA A 883 -22.10 -51.77 -30.78
CA ALA A 883 -20.72 -51.53 -30.37
C ALA A 883 -20.53 -50.06 -29.92
N PRO A 884 -21.09 -49.66 -28.76
CA PRO A 884 -20.95 -48.32 -28.26
C PRO A 884 -19.48 -47.90 -28.13
N ALA A 885 -19.14 -46.70 -28.57
CA ALA A 885 -17.79 -46.17 -28.50
C ALA A 885 -17.73 -44.65 -28.35
N LEU A 886 -16.66 -44.16 -27.73
CA LEU A 886 -16.26 -42.75 -27.69
C LEU A 886 -14.87 -42.62 -28.34
N THR A 887 -14.74 -41.72 -29.31
CA THR A 887 -13.46 -41.37 -29.96
C THR A 887 -13.09 -39.95 -29.58
N LEU A 888 -11.96 -39.79 -28.90
CA LEU A 888 -11.44 -38.53 -28.41
C LEU A 888 -10.24 -38.12 -29.27
N ASP A 889 -10.26 -36.90 -29.79
CA ASP A 889 -9.09 -36.24 -30.37
C ASP A 889 -8.37 -35.49 -29.25
N LEU A 890 -7.11 -35.80 -28.97
CA LEU A 890 -6.33 -35.20 -27.89
C LEU A 890 -5.64 -33.89 -28.32
N GLY A 891 -5.88 -33.42 -29.55
CA GLY A 891 -5.41 -32.13 -30.09
C GLY A 891 -3.95 -32.09 -30.52
N GLY A 892 -3.11 -33.01 -30.05
CA GLY A 892 -1.70 -33.12 -30.40
C GLY A 892 -1.10 -34.49 -30.03
N PRO A 893 0.14 -34.80 -30.44
CA PRO A 893 0.83 -36.01 -30.02
C PRO A 893 1.02 -36.01 -28.50
N VAL A 894 0.70 -37.12 -27.83
CA VAL A 894 0.83 -37.27 -26.37
C VAL A 894 1.50 -38.59 -25.97
N GLU A 895 1.99 -38.66 -24.74
CA GLU A 895 2.35 -39.89 -24.02
C GLU A 895 1.24 -40.22 -23.01
N LEU A 896 0.56 -41.36 -23.19
CA LEU A 896 -0.56 -41.78 -22.35
C LEU A 896 -0.06 -42.53 -21.11
N GLN A 897 -0.76 -42.35 -19.99
CA GLN A 897 -0.41 -42.99 -18.71
C GLN A 897 -1.55 -43.85 -18.18
N ARG A 898 -2.74 -43.27 -18.04
CA ARG A 898 -3.87 -43.91 -17.37
C ARG A 898 -5.16 -43.39 -17.95
N LEU A 899 -6.16 -44.25 -18.02
CA LEU A 899 -7.54 -43.85 -18.23
C LEU A 899 -8.38 -44.20 -17.01
N ASP A 900 -9.13 -43.21 -16.52
CA ASP A 900 -10.13 -43.39 -15.48
C ASP A 900 -11.52 -43.20 -16.11
N LEU A 901 -12.31 -44.28 -16.12
CA LEU A 901 -13.68 -44.26 -16.65
C LEU A 901 -14.68 -44.19 -15.51
N TYR A 902 -15.39 -43.08 -15.42
CA TYR A 902 -16.55 -42.94 -14.54
C TYR A 902 -17.81 -43.36 -15.29
N SER A 903 -18.49 -44.41 -14.85
CA SER A 903 -19.63 -44.99 -15.60
C SER A 903 -20.78 -45.47 -14.71
N GLY A 904 -21.97 -45.55 -15.29
CA GLY A 904 -23.18 -46.09 -14.66
C GLY A 904 -24.23 -45.06 -14.30
N VAL A 905 -24.79 -45.14 -13.09
CA VAL A 905 -25.57 -44.08 -12.41
C VAL A 905 -25.04 -44.01 -10.98
N ALA A 906 -24.89 -42.80 -10.43
CA ALA A 906 -24.36 -42.63 -9.08
C ALA A 906 -25.19 -43.46 -8.08
N GLY A 907 -24.52 -44.31 -7.28
CA GLY A 907 -25.17 -45.22 -6.34
C GLY A 907 -25.75 -46.52 -6.93
N SER A 908 -25.62 -46.77 -8.23
CA SER A 908 -26.09 -48.01 -8.89
C SER A 908 -24.95 -48.79 -9.53
N GLU A 909 -24.66 -49.98 -8.99
CA GLU A 909 -23.66 -50.89 -9.57
C GLU A 909 -24.19 -51.64 -10.80
N SER A 910 -25.50 -51.89 -10.88
CA SER A 910 -26.12 -52.64 -11.97
C SER A 910 -26.10 -51.92 -13.31
N LEU A 911 -26.04 -50.58 -13.30
CA LEU A 911 -26.03 -49.76 -14.51
C LEU A 911 -24.62 -49.45 -15.05
N ARG A 912 -23.57 -49.93 -14.38
CA ARG A 912 -22.16 -49.67 -14.76
C ARG A 912 -21.73 -50.46 -15.99
N VAL A 913 -20.81 -49.90 -16.77
CA VAL A 913 -20.09 -50.63 -17.83
C VAL A 913 -19.30 -51.78 -17.20
N ARG A 914 -19.52 -53.01 -17.70
CA ARG A 914 -18.86 -54.25 -17.24
C ARG A 914 -17.51 -54.46 -17.89
N ALA A 915 -17.35 -54.16 -19.17
CA ALA A 915 -16.09 -54.28 -19.87
C ALA A 915 -15.95 -53.25 -21.00
N PHE A 916 -14.73 -52.78 -21.21
CA PHE A 916 -14.36 -51.93 -22.32
C PHE A 916 -12.89 -52.10 -22.68
N ARG A 917 -12.54 -51.75 -23.90
CA ARG A 917 -11.15 -51.62 -24.35
C ARG A 917 -10.84 -50.19 -24.76
N VAL A 918 -9.59 -49.81 -24.60
CA VAL A 918 -9.03 -48.54 -24.99
C VAL A 918 -8.14 -48.79 -26.20
N GLU A 919 -8.41 -48.11 -27.30
CA GLU A 919 -7.65 -48.19 -28.53
C GLU A 919 -6.99 -46.84 -28.82
N ALA A 920 -5.82 -46.84 -29.43
CA ALA A 920 -5.19 -45.64 -29.97
C ALA A 920 -5.02 -45.78 -31.49
N LEU A 921 -5.11 -44.65 -32.19
CA LEU A 921 -4.82 -44.62 -33.63
C LEU A 921 -3.29 -44.55 -33.82
N VAL A 922 -2.71 -45.65 -34.28
CA VAL A 922 -1.26 -45.82 -34.52
C VAL A 922 -1.07 -46.15 -35.99
N ASP A 923 -0.30 -45.35 -36.72
CA ASP A 923 -0.03 -45.53 -38.15
C ASP A 923 -1.30 -45.73 -39.02
N GLY A 924 -2.39 -45.04 -38.65
CA GLY A 924 -3.68 -45.11 -39.34
C GLY A 924 -4.56 -46.31 -38.97
N ALA A 925 -4.12 -47.17 -38.04
CA ALA A 925 -4.88 -48.32 -37.56
C ALA A 925 -5.21 -48.21 -36.06
N TRP A 926 -6.43 -48.62 -35.68
CA TRP A 926 -6.84 -48.66 -34.28
C TRP A 926 -6.21 -49.87 -33.59
N THR A 927 -5.33 -49.61 -32.62
CA THR A 927 -4.61 -50.64 -31.85
C THR A 927 -5.09 -50.61 -30.41
N THR A 928 -5.47 -51.77 -29.84
CA THR A 928 -5.82 -51.85 -28.41
C THR A 928 -4.58 -51.60 -27.55
N ILE A 929 -4.67 -50.60 -26.67
CA ILE A 929 -3.59 -50.17 -25.76
C ILE A 929 -3.94 -50.44 -24.28
N GLY A 930 -5.17 -50.83 -23.99
CA GLY A 930 -5.59 -51.21 -22.65
C GLY A 930 -7.00 -51.77 -22.63
N SER A 931 -7.40 -52.43 -21.54
CA SER A 931 -8.77 -52.92 -21.36
C SER A 931 -9.10 -53.09 -19.89
N ALA A 932 -10.39 -52.98 -19.57
CA ALA A 932 -10.94 -53.42 -18.29
C ALA A 932 -12.04 -54.46 -18.56
N GLY A 933 -11.92 -55.63 -17.95
CA GLY A 933 -12.97 -56.65 -17.92
C GLY A 933 -13.51 -56.81 -16.50
N ALA A 934 -14.77 -57.25 -16.38
CA ALA A 934 -15.45 -57.48 -15.10
C ALA A 934 -15.32 -56.30 -14.11
N ASN A 935 -15.52 -55.08 -14.61
CA ASN A 935 -15.34 -53.85 -13.86
C ASN A 935 -16.29 -53.76 -12.65
N THR A 936 -15.71 -53.72 -11.44
CA THR A 936 -16.40 -53.52 -10.16
C THR A 936 -16.05 -52.20 -9.48
N ALA A 937 -15.22 -51.35 -10.10
CA ALA A 937 -14.78 -50.06 -9.56
C ALA A 937 -15.44 -48.87 -10.27
N ASN A 938 -15.49 -47.72 -9.58
CA ASN A 938 -15.86 -46.43 -10.18
C ASN A 938 -14.95 -45.32 -9.57
N PRO A 939 -13.96 -44.79 -10.31
CA PRO A 939 -13.70 -45.05 -11.72
C PRO A 939 -13.10 -46.44 -11.97
N ALA A 940 -13.34 -46.97 -13.16
CA ALA A 940 -12.57 -48.10 -13.69
C ALA A 940 -11.23 -47.57 -14.21
N ARG A 941 -10.12 -48.08 -13.66
CA ARG A 941 -8.78 -47.62 -14.03
C ARG A 941 -8.12 -48.57 -15.02
N VAL A 942 -7.60 -48.03 -16.10
CA VAL A 942 -6.81 -48.75 -17.11
C VAL A 942 -5.43 -48.13 -17.18
N ASP A 943 -4.39 -48.95 -16.98
CA ASP A 943 -3.00 -48.55 -17.19
C ASP A 943 -2.71 -48.47 -18.70
N LEU A 944 -2.19 -47.32 -19.14
CA LEU A 944 -1.85 -47.01 -20.53
C LEU A 944 -0.37 -46.68 -20.69
N ALA A 945 0.46 -46.82 -19.65
CA ALA A 945 1.88 -46.40 -19.67
C ALA A 945 2.75 -47.16 -20.70
N GLY A 946 2.26 -48.27 -21.25
CA GLY A 946 2.91 -49.02 -22.34
C GLY A 946 2.44 -48.66 -23.76
N ALA A 947 1.56 -47.66 -23.92
CA ALA A 947 1.07 -47.25 -25.23
C ALA A 947 2.20 -46.65 -26.11
N PRO A 948 2.13 -46.77 -27.45
CA PRO A 948 3.07 -46.08 -28.34
C PRO A 948 3.09 -44.57 -28.11
N THR A 949 4.22 -43.91 -28.38
CA THR A 949 4.35 -42.46 -28.22
C THR A 949 3.70 -41.70 -29.38
N GLY A 950 3.29 -40.45 -29.13
CA GLY A 950 2.76 -39.57 -30.17
C GLY A 950 1.31 -39.84 -30.57
N ILE A 951 0.54 -40.51 -29.70
CA ILE A 951 -0.89 -40.75 -29.92
C ILE A 951 -1.62 -39.42 -30.05
N ARG A 952 -2.53 -39.30 -31.00
CA ARG A 952 -3.39 -38.13 -31.16
C ARG A 952 -4.86 -38.42 -30.90
N GLN A 953 -5.27 -39.68 -31.06
CA GLN A 953 -6.66 -40.08 -30.89
C GLN A 953 -6.76 -41.37 -30.10
N VAL A 954 -7.72 -41.40 -29.17
CA VAL A 954 -8.04 -42.56 -28.34
C VAL A 954 -9.51 -42.91 -28.53
N ARG A 955 -9.81 -44.20 -28.61
CA ARG A 955 -11.17 -44.72 -28.73
C ARG A 955 -11.47 -45.71 -27.62
N LEU A 956 -12.52 -45.45 -26.84
CA LEU A 956 -13.07 -46.39 -25.88
C LEU A 956 -14.16 -47.19 -26.59
N VAL A 957 -14.04 -48.51 -26.60
CA VAL A 957 -15.05 -49.43 -27.15
C VAL A 957 -15.64 -50.22 -25.98
N PHE A 958 -16.93 -50.01 -25.71
CA PHE A 958 -17.64 -50.61 -24.58
C PHE A 958 -18.11 -52.02 -24.97
N THR A 959 -17.25 -53.02 -24.76
CA THR A 959 -17.44 -54.41 -25.20
C THR A 959 -18.51 -55.16 -24.41
N GLU A 960 -18.69 -54.82 -23.13
CA GLU A 960 -19.85 -55.24 -22.33
C GLU A 960 -20.39 -54.01 -21.58
N PRO A 961 -21.39 -53.31 -22.15
CA PRO A 961 -22.09 -52.21 -21.47
C PRO A 961 -22.91 -52.69 -20.26
N SER A 962 -23.85 -51.89 -19.75
CA SER A 962 -24.64 -52.28 -18.58
C SER A 962 -25.36 -53.63 -18.77
N PRO A 963 -25.28 -54.56 -17.79
CA PRO A 963 -26.01 -55.82 -17.85
C PRO A 963 -27.53 -55.67 -17.70
N THR A 964 -28.02 -54.51 -17.26
CA THR A 964 -29.45 -54.26 -17.07
C THR A 964 -30.16 -53.95 -18.37
N ASP A 965 -29.53 -53.18 -19.26
CA ASP A 965 -30.18 -52.68 -20.48
C ASP A 965 -29.26 -52.59 -21.70
N GLY A 966 -28.00 -53.02 -21.60
CA GLY A 966 -27.05 -53.01 -22.70
C GLY A 966 -26.51 -51.62 -23.08
N LEU A 967 -26.79 -50.58 -22.28
CA LEU A 967 -26.35 -49.22 -22.60
C LEU A 967 -25.00 -48.87 -21.96
N ALA A 968 -24.15 -48.15 -22.69
CA ALA A 968 -22.95 -47.53 -22.14
C ALA A 968 -23.33 -46.17 -21.56
N ARG A 969 -23.15 -46.00 -20.25
CA ARG A 969 -23.39 -44.74 -19.53
C ARG A 969 -22.09 -44.23 -18.97
N VAL A 970 -21.66 -43.05 -19.39
CA VAL A 970 -20.41 -42.43 -18.95
C VAL A 970 -20.70 -41.09 -18.28
N PHE A 971 -20.09 -40.89 -17.13
CA PHE A 971 -20.06 -39.61 -16.43
C PHE A 971 -18.92 -38.78 -17.00
N GLU A 972 -17.73 -39.37 -16.96
CA GLU A 972 -16.50 -38.71 -17.34
C GLU A 972 -15.48 -39.78 -17.78
N VAL A 973 -14.72 -39.45 -18.82
CA VAL A 973 -13.50 -40.13 -19.23
C VAL A 973 -12.35 -39.20 -18.90
N GLU A 974 -11.47 -39.62 -18.00
CA GLU A 974 -10.22 -38.91 -17.77
C GLU A 974 -9.09 -39.70 -18.40
N ILE A 975 -8.31 -39.05 -19.28
CA ILE A 975 -7.09 -39.63 -19.85
C ILE A 975 -5.91 -38.83 -19.33
N HIS A 976 -5.11 -39.44 -18.46
CA HIS A 976 -3.93 -38.82 -17.90
C HIS A 976 -2.71 -39.09 -18.78
N GLY A 977 -1.93 -38.05 -19.05
CA GLY A 977 -0.69 -38.15 -19.83
C GLY A 977 0.07 -36.83 -19.90
N LEU A 978 1.07 -36.77 -20.77
CA LEU A 978 1.86 -35.58 -21.06
C LEU A 978 1.76 -35.22 -22.55
N ARG A 979 1.67 -33.93 -22.85
CA ARG A 979 1.82 -33.38 -24.20
C ARG A 979 3.28 -33.20 -24.58
#